data_AF-A0A2E2J675-F1
#
_entry.id   AF-A0A2E2J675-F1
#
_cell.length_a   1.000
_cell.length_b   1.000
_cell.length_c   1.000
_cell.angle_alpha   90.00
_cell.angle_beta   90.00
_cell.angle_gamma   90.00
#
_symmetry.space_group_name_H-M   'P 1'
#
loop_
_entity.id
_entity.type
_entity.pdbx_description
1 polymer ?
#
loop_
_entity_poly.entity_id
_entity_poly.type
_entity_poly.pdbx_seq_one_letter_code
_entity_poly.pdbx_strand_id
1 'polypeptide(L)'
;MSIMRGRSLRIWGAALALCVCGGVSAQQYRSEVRELPNPPAEERQSAEALLKQTTDPYQRALLLRELAVKAAKAGDHQRAAELLSQALETNALSGPAAEQMREMLGQVLMAGGDFKRNQPALEAQVRRGNAPPEIRVALAAAYLQDRRHADAIPLLRSAIDAVENADISWRRALMGAYLATNQFKAALPLLERLVREAPEARDDWARLAAVYLRVGNKQRAAATLELAQRLGYMNEASDRLRLVGLAAELGAPFEAASLLQGWMDNRQLPNDRGNRRLLAQLFVAAREAQLALPAISRALKDGADAELLRVQAQLQMENERYGDAAESIKQLIALEGPEPDSLMSLATAQYQQANVDDALANFRRAAAAPGQQAELAREWVKYLESGRARELAMTAAAERREREAGDVRLASRIGTGDGAIPTRANRPAAGADAAGQSGGGRFTPVGAERAGNASGEIPAWTGGITPDRRPAGFVKGKALPDPYADDAPLFVITADNMAKHAQRLTRSHQHLLKKVPGYRLPVYPTRRSVSYPSAIYQATAKNAETAKLESPDALKDARLGFPFPQPSSGVEIMWNHRTRYRGDTVNLENEQAVVQKSGSFSSEHTQVFRVNFRYANIRDTADPETENYVALGITHIAPPGRMPDVVALFHETLDSERQPRNIWVLLAAAGRMFRVPPLGYDQPFPGSDGLEFIDMVDMYNGAFDRYVWKLEGKREMYIPYNAYRLNLPPLKNEDLLQPLAFDPEHTRYELHRVWVIEATERGGERHSFGKRVFYVDEDSWTVVMVENHDRKGNLWRFQEGHLVAEYDVQAAWTRPVITYDLKDGRYFANRLFAESPHIEYGLKFGTNEFLPAAVRRTYSR
;
A
#
# COMPACT_ATOMS: atom_id res chain seq x y z
N MET A 1 1.02 -59.22 20.38
CA MET A 1 0.17 -60.25 19.71
C MET A 1 0.07 -59.83 18.24
N SER A 2 0.88 -60.35 17.31
CA SER A 2 1.06 -61.73 16.82
C SER A 2 -0.06 -62.21 15.88
N ILE A 3 0.38 -62.59 14.66
CA ILE A 3 -0.19 -63.54 13.68
C ILE A 3 -1.25 -62.99 12.71
N MET A 4 -1.35 -63.35 11.42
CA MET A 4 -0.52 -63.90 10.32
C MET A 4 -1.53 -64.29 9.21
N ARG A 5 -1.07 -64.32 7.94
CA ARG A 5 -1.68 -64.99 6.74
C ARG A 5 -2.82 -64.22 6.04
N GLY A 6 -2.88 -64.11 4.70
CA GLY A 6 -2.03 -64.62 3.64
C GLY A 6 -2.74 -64.57 2.27
N ARG A 7 -1.94 -64.33 1.21
CA ARG A 7 -2.05 -64.86 -0.18
C ARG A 7 -3.13 -64.30 -1.14
N SER A 8 -2.75 -63.57 -2.21
CA SER A 8 -2.36 -64.02 -3.58
C SER A 8 -3.57 -64.26 -4.51
N LEU A 9 -3.64 -64.00 -5.82
CA LEU A 9 -2.87 -63.31 -6.88
C LEU A 9 -3.69 -63.56 -8.19
N ARG A 10 -3.39 -62.83 -9.28
CA ARG A 10 -3.55 -63.20 -10.73
C ARG A 10 -4.84 -62.82 -11.48
N ILE A 11 -4.85 -62.49 -12.78
CA ILE A 11 -3.93 -62.08 -13.91
C ILE A 11 -4.89 -62.10 -15.14
N TRP A 12 -4.69 -61.30 -16.19
CA TRP A 12 -4.69 -61.79 -17.59
C TRP A 12 -3.85 -60.86 -18.48
N GLY A 13 -2.85 -61.45 -19.12
CA GLY A 13 -2.15 -60.97 -20.32
C GLY A 13 -2.14 -62.10 -21.36
N ALA A 14 -1.97 -61.76 -22.63
CA ALA A 14 -1.80 -62.68 -23.76
C ALA A 14 -0.56 -62.23 -24.55
N ALA A 15 0.51 -63.03 -24.69
CA ALA A 15 0.75 -64.19 -25.60
C ALA A 15 1.13 -63.70 -27.02
N LEU A 16 2.18 -64.15 -27.73
CA LEU A 16 2.81 -65.47 -28.02
C LEU A 16 4.27 -65.20 -28.51
N ALA A 17 5.25 -66.10 -28.67
CA ALA A 17 5.48 -67.52 -28.37
C ALA A 17 6.92 -67.89 -28.80
N LEU A 18 7.51 -68.95 -28.19
CA LEU A 18 8.18 -70.07 -28.89
C LEU A 18 8.62 -71.21 -27.93
N CYS A 19 7.98 -72.38 -28.13
CA CYS A 19 8.23 -73.80 -27.78
C CYS A 19 9.68 -74.24 -27.41
N VAL A 20 9.96 -75.06 -26.37
CA VAL A 20 9.66 -76.51 -26.09
C VAL A 20 10.36 -77.44 -27.11
N CYS A 21 11.26 -78.36 -26.71
CA CYS A 21 10.97 -79.68 -26.12
C CYS A 21 12.11 -80.25 -25.26
N GLY A 22 11.74 -81.04 -24.24
CA GLY A 22 12.59 -82.05 -23.62
C GLY A 22 11.93 -83.43 -23.74
N GLY A 23 12.74 -84.49 -23.84
CA GLY A 23 12.32 -85.89 -23.82
C GLY A 23 13.43 -86.77 -23.22
N VAL A 24 13.02 -87.78 -22.45
CA VAL A 24 13.84 -88.65 -21.59
C VAL A 24 14.11 -90.01 -22.23
N SER A 25 15.22 -90.64 -21.81
CA SER A 25 15.59 -92.07 -21.84
C SER A 25 16.55 -92.55 -22.94
N ALA A 26 17.79 -92.84 -22.54
CA ALA A 26 18.41 -94.15 -22.75
C ALA A 26 19.63 -94.32 -21.83
N GLN A 27 19.63 -95.42 -21.07
CA GLN A 27 20.77 -95.93 -20.31
C GLN A 27 21.86 -96.47 -21.25
N GLN A 28 23.08 -96.49 -20.70
CA GLN A 28 24.14 -97.47 -20.94
C GLN A 28 25.02 -97.28 -22.19
N TYR A 29 26.15 -96.59 -22.01
CA TYR A 29 27.46 -97.19 -22.27
C TYR A 29 28.44 -96.71 -21.19
N ARG A 30 29.01 -97.68 -20.46
CA ARG A 30 30.16 -97.47 -19.58
C ARG A 30 31.36 -97.05 -20.44
N SER A 31 32.02 -95.96 -20.07
CA SER A 31 33.45 -95.83 -20.28
C SER A 31 34.11 -95.64 -18.92
N GLU A 32 35.13 -96.46 -18.67
CA GLU A 32 35.89 -96.48 -17.44
C GLU A 32 36.60 -95.15 -17.19
N VAL A 33 36.79 -94.88 -15.90
CA VAL A 33 37.42 -93.70 -15.35
C VAL A 33 38.83 -93.53 -15.91
N ARG A 34 39.10 -92.35 -16.48
CA ARG A 34 40.41 -91.72 -16.35
C ARG A 34 40.20 -90.38 -15.68
N GLU A 35 40.30 -90.37 -14.35
CA GLU A 35 40.64 -89.15 -13.62
C GLU A 35 42.02 -88.73 -14.11
N LEU A 36 42.04 -87.82 -15.08
CA LEU A 36 43.21 -87.01 -15.28
C LEU A 36 43.36 -86.18 -14.00
N PRO A 37 44.54 -86.18 -13.35
CA PRO A 37 44.78 -85.26 -12.26
C PRO A 37 44.40 -83.86 -12.75
N ASN A 38 43.59 -83.13 -11.98
CA ASN A 38 43.44 -81.70 -12.20
C ASN A 38 44.84 -81.15 -12.47
N PRO A 39 45.10 -80.50 -13.61
CA PRO A 39 46.31 -79.72 -13.70
C PRO A 39 46.28 -78.79 -12.48
N PRO A 40 47.39 -78.59 -11.77
CA PRO A 40 47.43 -77.58 -10.72
C PRO A 40 46.86 -76.30 -11.35
N ALA A 41 46.09 -75.51 -10.59
CA ALA A 41 45.67 -74.21 -11.07
C ALA A 41 46.92 -73.49 -11.57
N GLU A 42 47.11 -73.45 -12.89
CA GLU A 42 48.16 -72.65 -13.48
C GLU A 42 47.93 -71.27 -12.90
N GLU A 43 48.94 -70.71 -12.23
CA GLU A 43 48.94 -69.32 -11.84
C GLU A 43 48.66 -68.53 -13.13
N ARG A 44 47.39 -68.24 -13.39
CA ARG A 44 46.99 -67.36 -14.49
C ARG A 44 47.58 -66.03 -14.11
N GLN A 45 48.73 -65.73 -14.70
CA GLN A 45 49.41 -64.46 -14.54
C GLN A 45 48.37 -63.36 -14.67
N SER A 46 48.37 -62.40 -13.75
CA SER A 46 47.40 -61.31 -13.79
C SER A 46 47.46 -60.62 -15.15
N ALA A 47 46.34 -60.09 -15.65
CA ALA A 47 46.33 -59.36 -16.92
C ALA A 47 47.36 -58.21 -16.93
N GLU A 48 47.71 -57.64 -15.77
CA GLU A 48 48.81 -56.68 -15.58
C GLU A 48 50.21 -57.29 -15.83
N ALA A 49 50.46 -58.53 -15.40
CA ALA A 49 51.72 -59.25 -15.61
C ALA A 49 51.86 -59.72 -17.06
N LEU A 50 50.78 -60.19 -17.68
CA LEU A 50 50.74 -60.60 -19.09
C LEU A 50 50.93 -59.40 -20.03
N LEU A 51 50.37 -58.23 -19.69
CA LEU A 51 50.50 -57.00 -20.48
C LEU A 51 51.95 -56.49 -20.58
N LYS A 52 52.78 -56.79 -19.58
CA LYS A 52 54.21 -56.43 -19.57
C LYS A 52 55.09 -57.36 -20.41
N GLN A 53 54.61 -58.58 -20.67
CA GLN A 53 55.37 -59.62 -21.37
C GLN A 53 54.96 -59.77 -22.84
N THR A 54 53.72 -59.43 -23.19
CA THR A 54 53.24 -59.57 -24.57
C THR A 54 53.75 -58.45 -25.49
N THR A 55 54.23 -58.84 -26.67
CA THR A 55 54.58 -57.94 -27.79
C THR A 55 53.54 -57.97 -28.90
N ASP A 56 52.54 -58.87 -28.84
CA ASP A 56 51.48 -59.00 -29.83
C ASP A 56 50.43 -57.88 -29.63
N PRO A 57 50.24 -56.98 -30.62
CA PRO A 57 49.27 -55.90 -30.54
C PRO A 57 47.83 -56.35 -30.27
N TYR A 58 47.41 -57.52 -30.78
CA TYR A 58 46.04 -58.04 -30.58
C TYR A 58 45.84 -58.55 -29.16
N GLN A 59 46.79 -59.33 -28.64
CA GLN A 59 46.77 -59.79 -27.25
C GLN A 59 46.83 -58.62 -26.27
N ARG A 60 47.65 -57.61 -26.58
CA ARG A 60 47.74 -56.37 -25.80
C ARG A 60 46.39 -55.65 -25.72
N ALA A 61 45.66 -55.52 -26.83
CA ALA A 61 44.35 -54.89 -26.86
C ALA A 61 43.30 -55.63 -26.01
N LEU A 62 43.32 -56.97 -26.01
CA LEU A 62 42.39 -57.79 -25.20
C LEU A 62 42.69 -57.70 -23.70
N LEU A 63 43.97 -57.72 -23.30
CA LEU A 63 44.39 -57.58 -21.91
C LEU A 63 44.05 -56.18 -21.36
N LEU A 64 44.25 -55.13 -22.16
CA LEU A 64 43.85 -53.77 -21.81
C LEU A 64 42.33 -53.66 -21.61
N ARG A 65 41.52 -54.31 -22.47
CA ARG A 65 40.06 -54.39 -22.28
C ARG A 65 39.70 -55.08 -20.96
N GLU A 66 40.35 -56.19 -20.64
CA GLU A 66 40.07 -56.93 -19.40
C GLU A 66 40.35 -56.08 -18.15
N LEU A 67 41.49 -55.38 -18.14
CA LEU A 67 41.82 -54.44 -17.07
C LEU A 67 40.84 -53.27 -17.00
N ALA A 68 40.36 -52.78 -18.14
CA ALA A 68 39.35 -51.74 -18.17
C ALA A 68 38.02 -52.19 -17.58
N VAL A 69 37.57 -53.41 -17.90
CA VAL A 69 36.34 -53.97 -17.30
C VAL A 69 36.49 -54.12 -15.79
N LYS A 70 37.67 -54.55 -15.31
CA LYS A 70 37.97 -54.63 -13.87
C LYS A 70 37.94 -53.24 -13.21
N ALA A 71 38.56 -52.23 -13.82
CA ALA A 71 38.55 -50.86 -13.33
C ALA A 71 37.13 -50.26 -13.31
N ALA A 72 36.35 -50.47 -14.37
CA ALA A 72 34.97 -50.00 -14.45
C ALA A 72 34.07 -50.64 -13.37
N LYS A 73 34.26 -51.94 -13.08
CA LYS A 73 33.55 -52.62 -11.98
C LYS A 73 33.93 -52.09 -10.60
N ALA A 74 35.14 -51.56 -10.44
CA ALA A 74 35.60 -50.92 -9.21
C ALA A 74 35.16 -49.45 -9.09
N GLY A 75 34.43 -48.91 -10.08
CA GLY A 75 33.99 -47.51 -10.12
C GLY A 75 35.03 -46.53 -10.66
N ASP A 76 36.22 -47.01 -11.07
CA ASP A 76 37.27 -46.17 -11.65
C ASP A 76 37.06 -46.02 -13.17
N HIS A 77 36.09 -45.20 -13.52
CA HIS A 77 35.70 -44.95 -14.91
C HIS A 77 36.78 -44.21 -15.71
N GLN A 78 37.59 -43.36 -15.05
CA GLN A 78 38.69 -42.65 -15.69
C GLN A 78 39.76 -43.64 -16.13
N ARG A 79 40.19 -44.52 -15.23
CA ARG A 79 41.19 -45.54 -15.55
C ARG A 79 40.70 -46.53 -16.59
N ALA A 80 39.43 -46.95 -16.50
CA ALA A 80 38.81 -47.82 -17.49
C ALA A 80 38.80 -47.17 -18.90
N ALA A 81 38.49 -45.89 -19.01
CA ALA A 81 38.48 -45.16 -20.28
C ALA A 81 39.88 -45.01 -20.88
N GLU A 82 40.91 -44.76 -20.06
CA GLU A 82 42.31 -44.75 -20.50
C GLU A 82 42.73 -46.11 -21.06
N LEU A 83 42.43 -47.19 -20.36
CA LEU A 83 42.78 -48.55 -20.77
C LEU A 83 42.09 -48.95 -22.08
N LEU A 84 40.82 -48.60 -22.26
CA LEU A 84 40.09 -48.85 -23.52
C LEU A 84 40.60 -47.97 -24.67
N SER A 85 41.00 -46.73 -24.40
CA SER A 85 41.62 -45.84 -25.41
C SER A 85 42.95 -46.42 -25.89
N GLN A 86 43.80 -46.86 -24.95
CA GLN A 86 45.07 -47.55 -25.27
C GLN A 86 44.83 -48.84 -26.05
N ALA A 87 43.78 -49.59 -25.74
CA ALA A 87 43.42 -50.81 -26.47
C ALA A 87 43.06 -50.49 -27.93
N LEU A 88 42.32 -49.41 -28.17
CA LEU A 88 41.93 -48.96 -29.52
C LEU A 88 43.10 -48.40 -30.31
N GLU A 89 44.05 -47.72 -29.66
CA GLU A 89 45.26 -47.16 -30.29
C GLU A 89 46.22 -48.23 -30.85
N THR A 90 46.11 -49.47 -30.38
CA THR A 90 46.89 -50.59 -30.94
C THR A 90 46.56 -50.88 -32.41
N ASN A 91 45.40 -50.43 -32.91
CA ASN A 91 44.87 -50.70 -34.26
C ASN A 91 44.87 -52.19 -34.67
N ALA A 92 44.91 -53.10 -33.70
CA ALA A 92 45.08 -54.54 -33.92
C ALA A 92 43.75 -55.32 -34.01
N LEU A 93 42.61 -54.65 -33.81
CA LEU A 93 41.28 -55.25 -33.77
C LEU A 93 40.62 -55.20 -35.15
N SER A 94 39.85 -56.24 -35.51
CA SER A 94 39.01 -56.23 -36.71
C SER A 94 37.93 -55.16 -36.62
N GLY A 95 37.39 -54.70 -37.77
CA GLY A 95 36.36 -53.65 -37.81
C GLY A 95 35.24 -53.82 -36.78
N PRO A 96 34.56 -54.99 -36.72
CA PRO A 96 33.52 -55.25 -35.72
C PRO A 96 34.02 -55.28 -34.27
N ALA A 97 35.23 -55.82 -34.03
CA ALA A 97 35.80 -55.90 -32.68
C ALA A 97 36.26 -54.52 -32.17
N ALA A 98 36.79 -53.67 -33.05
CA ALA A 98 37.13 -52.29 -32.75
C ALA A 98 35.87 -51.47 -32.45
N GLU A 99 34.78 -51.65 -33.20
CA GLU A 99 33.49 -51.01 -32.93
C GLU A 99 32.92 -51.41 -31.56
N GLN A 100 32.91 -52.70 -31.23
CA GLN A 100 32.46 -53.16 -29.91
C GLN A 100 33.31 -52.55 -28.76
N MET A 101 34.60 -52.36 -28.99
CA MET A 101 35.50 -51.70 -28.04
C MET A 101 35.21 -50.20 -27.89
N ARG A 102 34.88 -49.51 -29.00
CA ARG A 102 34.45 -48.10 -28.99
C ARG A 102 33.13 -47.92 -28.25
N GLU A 103 32.18 -48.84 -28.43
CA GLU A 103 30.91 -48.83 -27.69
C GLU A 103 31.15 -49.01 -26.18
N MET A 104 32.04 -49.93 -25.79
CA MET A 104 32.44 -50.12 -24.39
C MET A 104 33.12 -48.88 -23.81
N LEU A 105 34.01 -48.23 -24.57
CA LEU A 105 34.61 -46.96 -24.18
C LEU A 105 33.54 -45.88 -23.99
N GLY A 106 32.58 -45.79 -24.91
CA GLY A 106 31.47 -44.84 -24.81
C GLY A 106 30.60 -45.06 -23.57
N GLN A 107 30.30 -46.31 -23.22
CA GLN A 107 29.56 -46.63 -21.99
C GLN A 107 30.34 -46.24 -20.72
N VAL A 108 31.65 -46.49 -20.70
CA VAL A 108 32.51 -46.11 -19.56
C VAL A 108 32.61 -44.59 -19.43
N LEU A 109 32.78 -43.87 -20.54
CA LEU A 109 32.83 -42.40 -20.55
C LEU A 109 31.49 -41.80 -20.10
N MET A 110 30.36 -42.38 -20.52
CA MET A 110 29.02 -41.99 -20.05
C MET A 110 28.85 -42.21 -18.55
N ALA A 111 29.26 -43.37 -18.03
CA ALA A 111 29.19 -43.68 -16.61
C ALA A 111 30.11 -42.77 -15.76
N GLY A 112 31.26 -42.37 -16.31
CA GLY A 112 32.19 -41.43 -15.68
C GLY A 112 31.83 -39.94 -15.85
N GLY A 113 30.79 -39.60 -16.61
CA GLY A 113 30.39 -38.21 -16.90
C GLY A 113 31.31 -37.46 -17.87
N ASP A 114 32.24 -38.14 -18.55
CA ASP A 114 33.16 -37.54 -19.54
C ASP A 114 32.52 -37.50 -20.93
N PHE A 115 31.49 -36.68 -21.04
CA PHE A 115 30.70 -36.54 -22.27
C PHE A 115 31.51 -35.92 -23.42
N LYS A 116 32.50 -35.10 -23.11
CA LYS A 116 33.34 -34.42 -24.10
C LYS A 116 34.19 -35.41 -24.90
N ARG A 117 34.88 -36.34 -24.24
CA ARG A 117 35.63 -37.38 -24.95
C ARG A 117 34.72 -38.32 -25.75
N ASN A 118 33.47 -38.51 -25.29
CA ASN A 118 32.50 -39.36 -25.96
C ASN A 118 31.70 -38.65 -27.07
N GLN A 119 31.89 -37.35 -27.28
CA GLN A 119 31.06 -36.55 -28.19
C GLN A 119 30.95 -37.13 -29.60
N PRO A 120 32.01 -37.60 -30.29
CA PRO A 120 31.89 -38.15 -31.63
C PRO A 120 30.95 -39.36 -31.71
N ALA A 121 30.99 -40.24 -30.70
CA ALA A 121 30.13 -41.42 -30.63
C ALA A 121 28.67 -41.03 -30.33
N LEU A 122 28.47 -40.08 -29.41
CA LEU A 122 27.14 -39.54 -29.09
C LEU A 122 26.48 -38.87 -30.30
N GLU A 123 27.22 -38.05 -31.05
CA GLU A 123 26.73 -37.45 -32.28
C GLU A 123 26.36 -38.49 -33.33
N ALA A 124 27.19 -39.51 -33.52
CA ALA A 124 26.91 -40.60 -34.44
C ALA A 124 25.65 -41.40 -34.03
N GLN A 125 25.39 -41.55 -32.73
CA GLN A 125 24.19 -42.21 -32.23
C GLN A 125 22.94 -41.35 -32.43
N VAL A 126 23.01 -40.05 -32.19
CA VAL A 126 21.89 -39.12 -32.45
C VAL A 126 21.59 -39.02 -33.94
N ARG A 127 22.61 -38.98 -34.80
CA ARG A 127 22.46 -38.94 -36.28
C ARG A 127 21.79 -40.19 -36.85
N ARG A 128 21.96 -41.36 -36.23
CA ARG A 128 21.31 -42.63 -36.63
C ARG A 128 19.78 -42.64 -36.42
N GLY A 129 19.23 -41.67 -35.69
CA GLY A 129 17.81 -41.59 -35.35
C GLY A 129 17.44 -42.43 -34.12
N ASN A 130 16.38 -42.04 -33.40
CA ASN A 130 15.86 -42.72 -32.19
C ASN A 130 16.82 -42.81 -30.98
N ALA A 131 17.73 -41.85 -30.81
CA ALA A 131 18.55 -41.81 -29.61
C ALA A 131 17.71 -41.62 -28.32
N PRO A 132 17.93 -42.45 -27.27
CA PRO A 132 17.26 -42.30 -25.97
C PRO A 132 17.44 -40.89 -25.38
N PRO A 133 16.50 -40.40 -24.54
CA PRO A 133 16.61 -39.10 -23.87
C PRO A 133 17.97 -38.89 -23.19
N GLU A 134 18.51 -39.91 -22.52
CA GLU A 134 19.77 -39.85 -21.77
C GLU A 134 20.97 -39.60 -22.68
N ILE A 135 20.96 -40.17 -23.89
CA ILE A 135 22.01 -39.95 -24.91
C ILE A 135 21.92 -38.53 -25.46
N ARG A 136 20.71 -38.02 -25.69
CA ARG A 136 20.49 -36.64 -26.13
C ARG A 136 20.96 -35.64 -25.07
N VAL A 137 20.70 -35.90 -23.78
CA VAL A 137 21.18 -35.07 -22.67
C VAL A 137 22.70 -35.13 -22.54
N ALA A 138 23.32 -36.30 -22.67
CA ALA A 138 24.77 -36.42 -22.62
C ALA A 138 25.46 -35.68 -23.77
N LEU A 139 24.92 -35.78 -25.00
CA LEU A 139 25.42 -34.99 -26.13
C LEU A 139 25.25 -33.49 -25.87
N ALA A 140 24.11 -33.07 -25.33
CA ALA A 140 23.89 -31.69 -24.95
C ALA A 140 24.88 -31.22 -23.88
N ALA A 141 25.21 -32.06 -22.88
CA ALA A 141 26.20 -31.74 -21.87
C ALA A 141 27.60 -31.54 -22.47
N ALA A 142 28.00 -32.37 -23.44
CA ALA A 142 29.23 -32.17 -24.20
C ALA A 142 29.22 -30.81 -24.94
N TYR A 143 28.12 -30.48 -25.62
CA TYR A 143 27.95 -29.18 -26.29
C TYR A 143 27.99 -28.00 -25.33
N LEU A 144 27.41 -28.12 -24.13
CA LEU A 144 27.49 -27.08 -23.11
C LEU A 144 28.93 -26.85 -22.62
N GLN A 145 29.73 -27.91 -22.46
CA GLN A 145 31.16 -27.79 -22.09
C GLN A 145 31.97 -27.08 -23.17
N ASP A 146 31.61 -27.27 -24.44
CA ASP A 146 32.23 -26.58 -25.59
C ASP A 146 31.59 -25.21 -25.90
N ARG A 147 30.73 -24.69 -25.02
CA ARG A 147 29.98 -23.43 -25.19
C ARG A 147 29.08 -23.38 -26.43
N ARG A 148 28.75 -24.53 -27.01
CA ARG A 148 27.79 -24.70 -28.11
C ARG A 148 26.36 -24.71 -27.59
N HIS A 149 25.97 -23.64 -26.90
CA HIS A 149 24.69 -23.55 -26.20
C HIS A 149 23.47 -23.68 -27.14
N ALA A 150 23.55 -23.12 -28.35
CA ALA A 150 22.46 -23.20 -29.33
C ALA A 150 22.19 -24.65 -29.78
N ASP A 151 23.24 -25.45 -29.95
CA ASP A 151 23.13 -26.84 -30.39
C ASP A 151 22.60 -27.76 -29.27
N ALA A 152 22.87 -27.43 -28.01
CA ALA A 152 22.39 -28.17 -26.85
C ALA A 152 20.86 -28.02 -26.63
N ILE A 153 20.29 -26.86 -26.96
CA ILE A 153 18.87 -26.55 -26.70
C ILE A 153 17.89 -27.56 -27.34
N PRO A 154 17.93 -27.86 -28.65
CA PRO A 154 16.97 -28.78 -29.25
C PRO A 154 17.09 -30.20 -28.68
N LEU A 155 18.30 -30.64 -28.32
CA LEU A 155 18.54 -31.94 -27.69
C LEU A 155 17.91 -32.00 -26.29
N LEU A 156 18.14 -30.98 -25.47
CA LEU A 156 17.60 -30.91 -24.10
C LEU A 156 16.08 -30.79 -24.10
N ARG A 157 15.50 -29.93 -24.94
CA ARG A 157 14.04 -29.80 -25.06
C ARG A 157 13.40 -31.14 -25.43
N SER A 158 13.91 -31.75 -26.50
CA SER A 158 13.39 -33.02 -27.00
C SER A 158 13.54 -34.15 -25.98
N ALA A 159 14.60 -34.15 -25.16
CA ALA A 159 14.78 -35.13 -24.09
C ALA A 159 13.82 -34.89 -22.91
N ILE A 160 13.64 -33.64 -22.49
CA ILE A 160 12.73 -33.27 -21.39
C ILE A 160 11.27 -33.54 -21.78
N ASP A 161 10.86 -33.22 -23.00
CA ASP A 161 9.48 -33.42 -23.48
C ASP A 161 9.13 -34.92 -23.60
N ALA A 162 10.14 -35.79 -23.76
CA ALA A 162 9.95 -37.24 -23.88
C ALA A 162 9.81 -37.95 -22.51
N VAL A 163 10.08 -37.26 -21.39
CA VAL A 163 10.09 -37.86 -20.05
C VAL A 163 9.24 -37.02 -19.10
N GLU A 164 8.08 -37.56 -18.70
CA GLU A 164 7.08 -36.87 -17.85
C GLU A 164 7.70 -36.30 -16.56
N ASN A 165 8.58 -37.07 -15.91
CA ASN A 165 9.32 -36.67 -14.72
C ASN A 165 10.82 -36.55 -15.01
N ALA A 166 11.18 -35.82 -16.08
CA ALA A 166 12.58 -35.55 -16.41
C ALA A 166 13.34 -34.99 -15.19
N ASP A 167 14.61 -35.37 -15.04
CA ASP A 167 15.45 -34.94 -13.95
C ASP A 167 15.60 -33.40 -13.92
N ILE A 168 15.57 -32.80 -12.73
CA ILE A 168 15.68 -31.35 -12.55
C ILE A 168 16.99 -30.79 -13.12
N SER A 169 18.06 -31.59 -13.14
CA SER A 169 19.36 -31.24 -13.75
C SER A 169 19.25 -31.00 -15.25
N TRP A 170 18.37 -31.70 -15.97
CA TRP A 170 18.15 -31.50 -17.41
C TRP A 170 17.47 -30.15 -17.67
N ARG A 171 16.47 -29.81 -16.85
CA ARG A 171 15.81 -28.50 -16.87
C ARG A 171 16.79 -27.38 -16.53
N ARG A 172 17.67 -27.56 -15.55
CA ARG A 172 18.73 -26.59 -15.22
C ARG A 172 19.73 -26.40 -16.36
N ALA A 173 20.13 -27.49 -17.04
CA ALA A 173 20.99 -27.43 -18.21
C ALA A 173 20.33 -26.64 -19.36
N LEU A 174 19.03 -26.89 -19.63
CA LEU A 174 18.28 -26.16 -20.64
C LEU A 174 18.13 -24.66 -20.28
N MET A 175 17.83 -24.37 -19.01
CA MET A 175 17.79 -23.00 -18.49
C MET A 175 19.13 -22.30 -18.71
N GLY A 176 20.25 -22.94 -18.36
CA GLY A 176 21.60 -22.39 -18.59
C GLY A 176 21.87 -22.12 -20.07
N ALA A 177 21.47 -23.03 -20.96
CA ALA A 177 21.59 -22.86 -22.40
C ALA A 177 20.77 -21.67 -22.94
N TYR A 178 19.53 -21.50 -22.45
CA TYR A 178 18.71 -20.34 -22.80
C TYR A 178 19.30 -19.03 -22.33
N LEU A 179 19.80 -18.96 -21.09
CA LEU A 179 20.43 -17.75 -20.57
C LEU A 179 21.69 -17.39 -21.36
N ALA A 180 22.55 -18.37 -21.67
CA ALA A 180 23.77 -18.15 -22.45
C ALA A 180 23.51 -17.67 -23.89
N THR A 181 22.33 -17.98 -24.44
CA THR A 181 21.90 -17.55 -25.78
C THR A 181 20.94 -16.35 -25.74
N ASN A 182 20.80 -15.67 -24.59
CA ASN A 182 19.91 -14.53 -24.36
C ASN A 182 18.41 -14.82 -24.68
N GLN A 183 17.98 -16.08 -24.63
CA GLN A 183 16.59 -16.49 -24.85
C GLN A 183 15.74 -16.34 -23.57
N PHE A 184 15.66 -15.12 -23.03
CA PHE A 184 15.01 -14.84 -21.75
C PHE A 184 13.53 -15.23 -21.68
N LYS A 185 12.77 -15.01 -22.77
CA LYS A 185 11.34 -15.38 -22.83
C LYS A 185 11.13 -16.90 -22.76
N ALA A 186 12.03 -17.69 -23.36
CA ALA A 186 11.98 -19.15 -23.30
C ALA A 186 12.44 -19.70 -21.94
N ALA A 187 13.39 -19.02 -21.29
CA ALA A 187 13.87 -19.39 -19.96
C ALA A 187 12.81 -19.16 -18.86
N LEU A 188 11.91 -18.19 -19.02
CA LEU A 188 10.98 -17.76 -17.98
C LEU A 188 10.04 -18.87 -17.45
N PRO A 189 9.24 -19.56 -18.29
CA PRO A 189 8.36 -20.63 -17.80
C PRO A 189 9.14 -21.79 -17.16
N LEU A 190 10.38 -22.01 -17.60
CA LEU A 190 11.27 -23.02 -17.05
C LEU A 190 11.78 -22.62 -15.66
N LEU A 191 12.18 -21.35 -15.47
CA LEU A 191 12.58 -20.81 -14.17
C LEU A 191 11.41 -20.78 -13.16
N GLU A 192 10.21 -20.39 -13.60
CA GLU A 192 8.99 -20.44 -12.77
C GLU A 192 8.65 -21.86 -12.32
N ARG A 193 8.97 -22.87 -13.13
CA ARG A 193 8.82 -24.29 -12.77
C ARG A 193 9.92 -24.74 -11.81
N LEU A 194 11.18 -24.39 -12.07
CA LEU A 194 12.31 -24.73 -11.21
C LEU A 194 12.14 -24.20 -9.78
N VAL A 195 11.71 -22.94 -9.64
CA VAL A 195 11.44 -22.32 -8.33
C VAL A 195 10.28 -23.01 -7.58
N ARG A 196 9.30 -23.58 -8.30
CA ARG A 196 8.21 -24.36 -7.69
C ARG A 196 8.63 -25.75 -7.27
N GLU A 197 9.51 -26.39 -8.04
CA GLU A 197 10.00 -27.75 -7.79
C GLU A 197 11.09 -27.80 -6.71
N ALA A 198 11.95 -26.77 -6.63
CA ALA A 198 13.05 -26.66 -5.68
C ALA A 198 13.12 -25.23 -5.09
N PRO A 199 12.15 -24.84 -4.25
CA PRO A 199 12.06 -23.47 -3.73
C PRO A 199 13.24 -23.06 -2.85
N GLU A 200 13.98 -23.99 -2.27
CA GLU A 200 15.21 -23.75 -1.51
C GLU A 200 16.40 -23.29 -2.36
N ALA A 201 16.33 -23.45 -3.68
CA ALA A 201 17.39 -23.06 -4.60
C ALA A 201 17.44 -21.53 -4.80
N ARG A 202 18.17 -20.83 -3.92
CA ARG A 202 18.34 -19.37 -3.95
C ARG A 202 18.72 -18.83 -5.33
N ASP A 203 19.64 -19.49 -6.03
CA ASP A 203 20.11 -19.05 -7.35
C ASP A 203 19.01 -19.04 -8.40
N ASP A 204 18.03 -19.93 -8.31
CA ASP A 204 16.91 -20.02 -9.25
C ASP A 204 15.96 -18.82 -9.06
N TRP A 205 15.73 -18.37 -7.82
CA TRP A 205 15.00 -17.13 -7.51
C TRP A 205 15.72 -15.88 -8.04
N ALA A 206 17.04 -15.78 -7.79
CA ALA A 206 17.83 -14.65 -8.26
C ALA A 206 17.85 -14.57 -9.79
N ARG A 207 17.95 -15.71 -10.49
CA ARG A 207 17.86 -15.79 -11.95
C ARG A 207 16.46 -15.42 -12.45
N LEU A 208 15.40 -15.90 -11.80
CA LEU A 208 14.02 -15.56 -12.17
C LEU A 208 13.79 -14.04 -12.09
N ALA A 209 14.18 -13.40 -10.97
CA ALA A 209 14.10 -11.95 -10.82
C ALA A 209 14.92 -11.22 -11.90
N ALA A 210 16.16 -11.66 -12.17
CA ALA A 210 17.00 -11.07 -13.20
C ALA A 210 16.39 -11.21 -14.61
N VAL A 211 15.80 -12.36 -14.93
CA VAL A 211 15.13 -12.59 -16.22
C VAL A 211 13.89 -11.73 -16.35
N TYR A 212 13.08 -11.57 -15.28
CA TYR A 212 11.95 -10.64 -15.27
C TYR A 212 12.39 -9.20 -15.58
N LEU A 213 13.51 -8.74 -15.02
CA LEU A 213 14.07 -7.43 -15.34
C LEU A 213 14.49 -7.33 -16.82
N ARG A 214 15.14 -8.35 -17.37
CA ARG A 214 15.58 -8.37 -18.78
C ARG A 214 14.42 -8.33 -19.77
N VAL A 215 13.26 -8.87 -19.40
CA VAL A 215 12.04 -8.81 -20.22
C VAL A 215 11.18 -7.58 -19.91
N GLY A 216 11.67 -6.64 -19.09
CA GLY A 216 10.98 -5.38 -18.77
C GLY A 216 9.89 -5.49 -17.70
N ASN A 217 9.76 -6.61 -17.01
CA ASN A 217 8.73 -6.83 -15.99
C ASN A 217 9.28 -6.58 -14.57
N LYS A 218 9.43 -5.31 -14.21
CA LYS A 218 9.98 -4.88 -12.92
C LYS A 218 9.10 -5.32 -11.74
N GLN A 219 7.78 -5.29 -11.90
CA GLN A 219 6.83 -5.68 -10.85
C GLN A 219 6.97 -7.16 -10.47
N ARG A 220 7.04 -8.06 -11.47
CA ARG A 220 7.26 -9.49 -11.19
C ARG A 220 8.65 -9.77 -10.64
N ALA A 221 9.67 -9.02 -11.06
CA ALA A 221 10.99 -9.13 -10.44
C ALA A 221 10.95 -8.78 -8.94
N ALA A 222 10.25 -7.70 -8.56
CA ALA A 222 10.09 -7.31 -7.16
C ALA A 222 9.32 -8.37 -6.35
N ALA A 223 8.16 -8.80 -6.86
CA ALA A 223 7.36 -9.84 -6.23
C ALA A 223 8.12 -11.17 -6.06
N THR A 224 8.98 -11.51 -7.03
CA THR A 224 9.85 -12.69 -6.96
C THR A 224 10.85 -12.59 -5.81
N LEU A 225 11.55 -11.46 -5.70
CA LEU A 225 12.52 -11.22 -4.63
C LEU A 225 11.84 -11.15 -3.25
N GLU A 226 10.70 -10.47 -3.17
CA GLU A 226 9.94 -10.34 -1.94
C GLU A 226 9.40 -11.68 -1.46
N LEU A 227 8.84 -12.50 -2.36
CA LEU A 227 8.37 -13.84 -2.01
C LEU A 227 9.53 -14.73 -1.56
N ALA A 228 10.65 -14.73 -2.29
CA ALA A 228 11.84 -15.48 -1.91
C ALA A 228 12.37 -15.06 -0.53
N GLN A 229 12.33 -13.76 -0.21
CA GLN A 229 12.72 -13.23 1.09
C GLN A 229 11.75 -13.68 2.18
N ARG A 230 10.43 -13.57 1.97
CA ARG A 230 9.40 -13.99 2.93
C ARG A 230 9.45 -15.48 3.25
N LEU A 231 9.81 -16.30 2.26
CA LEU A 231 10.03 -17.74 2.41
C LEU A 231 11.38 -18.09 3.03
N GLY A 232 12.25 -17.12 3.24
CA GLY A 232 13.55 -17.29 3.88
C GLY A 232 14.67 -17.76 2.94
N TYR A 233 14.44 -17.82 1.63
CA TYR A 233 15.40 -18.29 0.63
C TYR A 233 16.36 -17.20 0.13
N MET A 234 16.02 -15.91 0.31
CA MET A 234 16.85 -14.76 -0.06
C MET A 234 17.04 -13.80 1.12
N ASN A 235 18.04 -14.10 1.96
CA ASN A 235 18.28 -13.42 3.23
C ASN A 235 19.66 -12.75 3.32
N GLU A 236 20.41 -12.67 2.22
CA GLU A 236 21.68 -11.95 2.19
C GLU A 236 21.46 -10.45 2.11
N ALA A 237 22.46 -9.67 2.55
CA ALA A 237 22.41 -8.21 2.47
C ALA A 237 22.25 -7.71 1.02
N SER A 238 22.89 -8.39 0.07
CA SER A 238 22.79 -8.10 -1.36
C SER A 238 21.38 -8.31 -1.92
N ASP A 239 20.66 -9.31 -1.43
CA ASP A 239 19.27 -9.61 -1.84
C ASP A 239 18.32 -8.52 -1.35
N ARG A 240 18.47 -8.14 -0.08
CA ARG A 240 17.70 -7.07 0.56
C ARG A 240 17.89 -5.73 -0.14
N LEU A 241 19.14 -5.33 -0.39
CA LEU A 241 19.42 -4.07 -1.09
C LEU A 241 18.89 -4.06 -2.52
N ARG A 242 18.87 -5.21 -3.21
CA ARG A 242 18.26 -5.34 -4.53
C ARG A 242 16.75 -5.13 -4.48
N LEU A 243 16.05 -5.66 -3.47
CA LEU A 243 14.62 -5.42 -3.28
C LEU A 243 14.33 -3.95 -2.97
N VAL A 244 15.11 -3.33 -2.08
CA VAL A 244 15.01 -1.89 -1.75
C VAL A 244 15.17 -1.03 -3.01
N GLY A 245 16.20 -1.27 -3.81
CA GLY A 245 16.43 -0.53 -5.05
C GLY A 245 15.29 -0.70 -6.05
N LEU A 246 14.78 -1.93 -6.21
CA LEU A 246 13.70 -2.19 -7.15
C LEU A 246 12.36 -1.59 -6.69
N ALA A 247 12.06 -1.62 -5.39
CA ALA A 247 10.89 -0.94 -4.83
C ALA A 247 10.95 0.58 -5.06
N ALA A 248 12.13 1.19 -4.87
CA ALA A 248 12.34 2.60 -5.16
C ALA A 248 12.14 2.92 -6.66
N GLU A 249 12.70 2.11 -7.57
CA GLU A 249 12.51 2.26 -9.02
C GLU A 249 11.05 2.09 -9.49
N LEU A 250 10.24 1.35 -8.73
CA LEU A 250 8.81 1.15 -9.00
C LEU A 250 7.95 2.32 -8.48
N GLY A 251 8.55 3.37 -7.94
CA GLY A 251 7.83 4.53 -7.42
C GLY A 251 7.35 4.36 -5.98
N ALA A 252 7.89 3.38 -5.23
CA ALA A 252 7.58 3.15 -3.82
C ALA A 252 8.77 3.50 -2.89
N PRO A 253 9.30 4.74 -2.90
CA PRO A 253 10.47 5.12 -2.11
C PRO A 253 10.24 5.06 -0.59
N PHE A 254 9.02 5.28 -0.11
CA PHE A 254 8.69 5.14 1.32
C PHE A 254 8.75 3.69 1.79
N GLU A 255 8.22 2.76 0.99
CA GLU A 255 8.28 1.32 1.27
C GLU A 255 9.74 0.84 1.24
N ALA A 256 10.50 1.26 0.23
CA ALA A 256 11.94 0.99 0.13
C ALA A 256 12.71 1.50 1.37
N ALA A 257 12.44 2.74 1.82
CA ALA A 257 13.04 3.31 3.01
C ALA A 257 12.67 2.52 4.28
N SER A 258 11.40 2.11 4.40
CA SER A 258 10.89 1.35 5.53
C SER A 258 11.50 -0.05 5.63
N LEU A 259 11.63 -0.75 4.49
CA LEU A 259 12.34 -2.03 4.40
C LEU A 259 13.80 -1.89 4.80
N LEU A 260 14.50 -0.89 4.24
CA LEU A 260 15.90 -0.62 4.55
C LEU A 260 16.10 -0.32 6.04
N GLN A 261 15.31 0.60 6.60
CA GLN A 261 15.36 0.96 8.02
C GLN A 261 15.07 -0.25 8.92
N GLY A 262 14.00 -1.00 8.64
CA GLY A 262 13.63 -2.18 9.41
C GLY A 262 14.70 -3.27 9.40
N TRP A 263 15.35 -3.49 8.25
CA TRP A 263 16.46 -4.44 8.17
C TRP A 263 17.74 -3.93 8.84
N MET A 264 18.02 -2.63 8.79
CA MET A 264 19.13 -2.05 9.56
C MET A 264 18.90 -2.18 11.07
N ASP A 265 17.68 -1.91 11.56
CA ASP A 265 17.33 -1.98 12.97
C ASP A 265 17.38 -3.42 13.51
N ASN A 266 16.93 -4.38 12.70
CA ASN A 266 16.98 -5.80 13.01
C ASN A 266 18.35 -6.45 12.75
N ARG A 267 19.39 -5.65 12.43
CA ARG A 267 20.76 -6.11 12.11
C ARG A 267 20.83 -7.11 10.95
N GLN A 268 19.83 -7.07 10.09
CA GLN A 268 19.73 -7.82 8.84
C GLN A 268 20.44 -7.09 7.68
N LEU A 269 20.64 -5.78 7.80
CA LEU A 269 21.55 -5.00 6.99
C LEU A 269 22.54 -4.26 7.90
N PRO A 270 23.80 -4.08 7.47
CA PRO A 270 24.74 -3.24 8.21
C PRO A 270 24.21 -1.80 8.32
N ASN A 271 24.27 -1.23 9.52
CA ASN A 271 24.01 0.19 9.71
C ASN A 271 25.31 0.98 9.45
N ASP A 272 25.74 1.01 8.19
CA ASP A 272 26.95 1.70 7.72
C ASP A 272 26.62 3.01 6.98
N ARG A 273 27.67 3.76 6.61
CA ARG A 273 27.54 5.05 5.90
C ARG A 273 26.74 4.93 4.61
N GLY A 274 26.94 3.84 3.84
CA GLY A 274 26.26 3.63 2.56
C GLY A 274 24.75 3.48 2.74
N ASN A 275 24.35 2.60 3.66
CA ASN A 275 22.93 2.34 3.93
C ASN A 275 22.24 3.54 4.60
N ARG A 276 22.94 4.29 5.47
CA ARG A 276 22.39 5.54 6.03
C ARG A 276 22.18 6.62 4.98
N ARG A 277 23.12 6.78 4.04
CA ARG A 277 22.95 7.72 2.92
C ARG A 277 21.81 7.29 1.99
N LEU A 278 21.72 6.01 1.64
CA LEU A 278 20.61 5.48 0.84
C LEU A 278 19.26 5.71 1.54
N LEU A 279 19.18 5.43 2.84
CA LEU A 279 17.97 5.67 3.62
C LEU A 279 17.55 7.15 3.60
N ALA A 280 18.49 8.06 3.79
CA ALA A 280 18.24 9.49 3.69
C ALA A 280 17.69 9.87 2.30
N GLN A 281 18.32 9.38 1.22
CA GLN A 281 17.86 9.62 -0.15
C GLN A 281 16.47 9.06 -0.41
N LEU A 282 16.14 7.88 0.11
CA LEU A 282 14.82 7.28 -0.06
C LEU A 282 13.73 8.07 0.67
N PHE A 283 13.99 8.58 1.88
CA PHE A 283 13.04 9.47 2.56
C PHE A 283 12.89 10.82 1.86
N VAL A 284 13.96 11.36 1.27
CA VAL A 284 13.89 12.55 0.42
C VAL A 284 13.03 12.28 -0.82
N ALA A 285 13.26 11.15 -1.52
CA ALA A 285 12.49 10.74 -2.68
C ALA A 285 11.01 10.49 -2.35
N ALA A 286 10.73 10.01 -1.13
CA ALA A 286 9.38 9.86 -0.60
C ALA A 286 8.71 11.17 -0.19
N ARG A 287 9.43 12.31 -0.25
CA ARG A 287 8.97 13.63 0.22
C ARG A 287 8.58 13.65 1.69
N GLU A 288 9.20 12.79 2.49
CA GLU A 288 8.95 12.65 3.93
C GLU A 288 9.99 13.46 4.71
N ALA A 289 9.88 14.80 4.66
CA ALA A 289 10.89 15.73 5.19
C ALA A 289 11.28 15.43 6.66
N GLN A 290 10.32 14.95 7.44
CA GLN A 290 10.46 14.69 8.87
C GLN A 290 11.22 13.40 9.20
N LEU A 291 11.22 12.44 8.27
CA LEU A 291 12.06 11.24 8.33
C LEU A 291 13.40 11.48 7.64
N ALA A 292 13.37 12.26 6.55
CA ALA A 292 14.55 12.65 5.79
C ALA A 292 15.54 13.46 6.65
N LEU A 293 15.10 14.50 7.37
CA LEU A 293 16.01 15.36 8.13
C LEU A 293 16.82 14.59 9.20
N PRO A 294 16.22 13.75 10.08
CA PRO A 294 16.98 12.91 11.01
C PRO A 294 17.85 11.88 10.29
N ALA A 295 17.40 11.28 9.19
CA ALA A 295 18.18 10.32 8.43
C ALA A 295 19.42 10.99 7.79
N ILE A 296 19.25 12.17 7.20
CA ILE A 296 20.32 13.01 6.67
C ILE A 296 21.29 13.39 7.79
N SER A 297 20.80 13.88 8.94
CA SER A 297 21.66 14.20 10.08
C SER A 297 22.47 13.00 10.56
N ARG A 298 21.90 11.79 10.55
CA ARG A 298 22.65 10.56 10.90
C ARG A 298 23.69 10.20 9.84
N ALA A 299 23.36 10.33 8.55
CA ALA A 299 24.30 10.07 7.47
C ALA A 299 25.48 11.05 7.48
N LEU A 300 25.23 12.32 7.80
CA LEU A 300 26.26 13.37 7.88
C LEU A 300 27.21 13.21 9.08
N LYS A 301 26.82 12.46 10.13
CA LYS A 301 27.74 12.12 11.23
C LYS A 301 28.91 11.26 10.77
N ASP A 302 28.77 10.53 9.66
CA ASP A 302 29.81 9.64 9.13
C ASP A 302 30.81 10.36 8.21
N GLY A 303 30.57 11.64 7.92
CA GLY A 303 31.41 12.46 7.06
C GLY A 303 30.60 13.51 6.31
N ALA A 304 31.27 14.60 5.96
CA ALA A 304 30.68 15.68 5.19
C ALA A 304 30.20 15.19 3.81
N ASP A 305 29.05 15.69 3.39
CA ASP A 305 28.38 15.31 2.15
C ASP A 305 27.60 16.51 1.61
N ALA A 306 28.12 17.14 0.56
CA ALA A 306 27.59 18.39 0.03
C ALA A 306 26.15 18.26 -0.46
N GLU A 307 25.82 17.14 -1.11
CA GLU A 307 24.47 16.89 -1.64
C GLU A 307 23.46 16.76 -0.51
N LEU A 308 23.79 15.98 0.53
CA LEU A 308 22.92 15.84 1.70
C LEU A 308 22.79 17.15 2.47
N LEU A 309 23.86 17.94 2.61
CA LEU A 309 23.80 19.26 3.24
C LEU A 309 22.90 20.23 2.47
N ARG A 310 22.96 20.21 1.14
CA ARG A 310 22.10 21.04 0.27
C ARG A 310 20.63 20.63 0.42
N VAL A 311 20.34 19.34 0.36
CA VAL A 311 18.97 18.82 0.56
C VAL A 311 18.47 19.09 1.98
N GLN A 312 19.33 18.93 3.00
CA GLN A 312 18.99 19.23 4.39
C GLN A 312 18.64 20.71 4.57
N ALA A 313 19.46 21.61 4.04
CA ALA A 313 19.22 23.04 4.07
C ALA A 313 17.90 23.41 3.38
N GLN A 314 17.64 22.85 2.19
CA GLN A 314 16.40 23.07 1.47
C GLN A 314 15.18 22.61 2.28
N LEU A 315 15.20 21.38 2.79
CA LEU A 315 14.11 20.84 3.60
C LEU A 315 13.91 21.65 4.89
N GLN A 316 14.98 22.14 5.52
CA GLN A 316 14.87 23.01 6.69
C GLN A 316 14.26 24.37 6.34
N MET A 317 14.60 24.96 5.19
CA MET A 317 13.98 26.20 4.70
C MET A 317 12.49 26.03 4.43
N GLU A 318 12.09 24.92 3.78
CA GLU A 318 10.69 24.59 3.48
C GLU A 318 9.87 24.33 4.75
N ASN A 319 10.48 23.78 5.80
CA ASN A 319 9.86 23.53 7.10
C ASN A 319 10.03 24.69 8.10
N GLU A 320 10.40 25.88 7.63
CA GLU A 320 10.60 27.11 8.43
C GLU A 320 11.64 27.00 9.56
N ARG A 321 12.52 25.98 9.51
CA ARG A 321 13.64 25.78 10.45
C ARG A 321 14.84 26.63 10.05
N TYR A 322 14.66 27.94 9.97
CA TYR A 322 15.63 28.86 9.38
C TYR A 322 16.98 28.89 10.12
N GLY A 323 16.99 28.69 11.44
CA GLY A 323 18.22 28.56 12.22
C GLY A 323 19.06 27.36 11.81
N ASP A 324 18.42 26.18 11.74
CA ASP A 324 19.09 24.95 11.31
C ASP A 324 19.51 25.02 9.84
N ALA A 325 18.67 25.62 8.99
CA ALA A 325 18.99 25.87 7.58
C ALA A 325 20.26 26.71 7.44
N ALA A 326 20.38 27.80 8.19
CA ALA A 326 21.56 28.66 8.16
C ALA A 326 22.84 27.90 8.54
N GLU A 327 22.79 27.03 9.55
CA GLU A 327 23.93 26.19 9.94
C GLU A 327 24.28 25.16 8.87
N SER A 328 23.30 24.46 8.30
CA SER A 328 23.54 23.51 7.19
C SER A 328 24.14 24.20 5.98
N ILE A 329 23.68 25.40 5.63
CA ILE A 329 24.21 26.20 4.52
C ILE A 329 25.63 26.69 4.81
N LYS A 330 25.94 27.08 6.05
CA LYS A 330 27.33 27.43 6.43
C LYS A 330 28.27 26.22 6.28
N GLN A 331 27.83 25.02 6.67
CA GLN A 331 28.60 23.80 6.47
C GLN A 331 28.80 23.50 4.98
N LEU A 332 27.76 23.70 4.16
CA LEU A 332 27.86 23.57 2.70
C LEU A 332 28.87 24.57 2.11
N ILE A 333 28.81 25.84 2.51
CA ILE A 333 29.76 26.89 2.08
C ILE A 333 31.19 26.57 2.52
N ALA A 334 31.38 26.00 3.71
CA ALA A 334 32.70 25.59 4.17
C ALA A 334 33.29 24.44 3.31
N LEU A 335 32.43 23.62 2.71
CA LEU A 335 32.83 22.46 1.89
C LEU A 335 33.04 22.81 0.42
N GLU A 336 32.13 23.59 -0.18
CA GLU A 336 32.14 23.90 -1.62
C GLU A 336 32.61 25.34 -1.94
N GLY A 337 32.70 26.20 -0.92
CA GLY A 337 32.95 27.63 -1.10
C GLY A 337 31.67 28.48 -1.13
N PRO A 338 31.81 29.81 -1.07
CA PRO A 338 30.68 30.75 -0.99
C PRO A 338 30.06 31.01 -2.36
N GLU A 339 29.39 30.00 -2.93
CA GLU A 339 28.64 30.14 -4.18
C GLU A 339 27.45 31.11 -4.04
N PRO A 340 27.07 31.83 -5.12
CA PRO A 340 25.99 32.82 -5.07
C PRO A 340 24.66 32.25 -4.55
N ASP A 341 24.27 31.05 -4.98
CA ASP A 341 23.02 30.39 -4.52
C ASP A 341 23.05 30.05 -3.03
N SER A 342 24.19 29.57 -2.52
CA SER A 342 24.39 29.24 -1.11
C SER A 342 24.40 30.52 -0.26
N LEU A 343 25.04 31.60 -0.74
CA LEU A 343 25.01 32.90 -0.08
C LEU A 343 23.60 33.50 -0.04
N MET A 344 22.84 33.39 -1.13
CA MET A 344 21.44 33.83 -1.18
C MET A 344 20.56 33.05 -0.20
N SER A 345 20.71 31.73 -0.16
CA SER A 345 19.97 30.87 0.75
C SER A 345 20.30 31.18 2.21
N LEU A 346 21.59 31.40 2.53
CA LEU A 346 22.04 31.80 3.86
C LEU A 346 21.46 33.16 4.26
N ALA A 347 21.55 34.15 3.38
CA ALA A 347 21.04 35.50 3.61
C ALA A 347 19.52 35.49 3.85
N THR A 348 18.79 34.68 3.08
CA THR A 348 17.34 34.49 3.23
C THR A 348 17.01 33.84 4.59
N ALA A 349 17.72 32.78 4.97
CA ALA A 349 17.55 32.12 6.27
C ALA A 349 17.83 33.09 7.43
N GLN A 350 18.86 33.93 7.32
CA GLN A 350 19.21 34.95 8.32
C GLN A 350 18.18 36.07 8.40
N TYR A 351 17.64 36.52 7.25
CA TYR A 351 16.57 37.50 7.22
C TYR A 351 15.31 37.00 7.93
N GLN A 352 14.92 35.73 7.70
CA GLN A 352 13.79 35.12 8.40
C GLN A 352 14.03 34.96 9.91
N GLN A 353 15.28 34.91 10.37
CA GLN A 353 15.63 34.94 11.79
C GLN A 353 15.67 36.35 12.38
N ALA A 354 15.30 37.37 11.61
CA ALA A 354 15.49 38.79 11.92
C ALA A 354 16.96 39.19 12.18
N ASN A 355 17.91 38.36 11.72
CA ASN A 355 19.33 38.70 11.70
C ASN A 355 19.64 39.50 10.42
N VAL A 356 19.12 40.73 10.39
CA VAL A 356 19.13 41.59 9.21
C VAL A 356 20.54 42.03 8.82
N ASP A 357 21.44 42.21 9.79
CA ASP A 357 22.80 42.68 9.53
C ASP A 357 23.64 41.61 8.81
N ASP A 358 23.58 40.35 9.28
CA ASP A 358 24.27 39.24 8.60
C ASP A 358 23.62 38.91 7.24
N ALA A 359 22.29 38.99 7.15
CA ALA A 359 21.57 38.81 5.89
C ALA A 359 22.04 39.84 4.84
N LEU A 360 22.13 41.12 5.22
CA LEU A 360 22.60 42.19 4.35
C LEU A 360 24.05 41.95 3.91
N ALA A 361 24.93 41.51 4.81
CA ALA A 361 26.32 41.19 4.46
C ALA A 361 26.41 40.06 3.42
N ASN A 362 25.62 38.98 3.57
CA ASN A 362 25.62 37.86 2.63
C ASN A 362 24.92 38.20 1.30
N PHE A 363 23.86 39.01 1.31
CA PHE A 363 23.27 39.53 0.07
C PHE A 363 24.26 40.41 -0.71
N ARG A 364 25.05 41.26 -0.05
CA ARG A 364 26.11 42.04 -0.72
C ARG A 364 27.18 41.15 -1.35
N ARG A 365 27.58 40.08 -0.66
CA ARG A 365 28.53 39.08 -1.20
C ARG A 365 27.96 38.36 -2.42
N ALA A 366 26.68 37.98 -2.38
CA ALA A 366 26.00 37.38 -3.53
C ALA A 366 25.85 38.38 -4.70
N ALA A 367 25.57 39.65 -4.41
CA ALA A 367 25.45 40.72 -5.40
C ALA A 367 26.76 41.07 -6.13
N ALA A 368 27.91 40.79 -5.50
CA ALA A 368 29.24 41.01 -6.06
C ALA A 368 29.70 39.88 -7.01
N ALA A 369 29.04 38.72 -6.98
CA ALA A 369 29.34 37.62 -7.87
C ALA A 369 28.61 37.77 -9.23
N PRO A 370 29.17 37.26 -10.34
CA PRO A 370 28.48 37.24 -11.63
C PRO A 370 27.37 36.18 -11.67
N GLY A 371 26.21 36.48 -12.25
CA GLY A 371 25.12 35.52 -12.45
C GLY A 371 23.72 36.08 -12.19
N GLN A 372 22.69 35.27 -12.47
CA GLN A 372 21.28 35.67 -12.36
C GLN A 372 20.88 36.06 -10.92
N GLN A 373 21.49 35.44 -9.91
CA GLN A 373 21.25 35.76 -8.51
C GLN A 373 21.78 37.14 -8.10
N ALA A 374 22.73 37.71 -8.85
CA ALA A 374 23.37 38.97 -8.48
C ALA A 374 22.41 40.16 -8.56
N GLU A 375 21.49 40.14 -9.52
CA GLU A 375 20.45 41.17 -9.65
C GLU A 375 19.43 41.08 -8.53
N LEU A 376 18.92 39.88 -8.25
CA LEU A 376 18.00 39.63 -7.14
C LEU A 376 18.63 40.02 -5.80
N ALA A 377 19.91 39.68 -5.59
CA ALA A 377 20.66 40.08 -4.41
C ALA A 377 20.75 41.61 -4.25
N ARG A 378 20.96 42.36 -5.35
CA ARG A 378 20.98 43.84 -5.34
C ARG A 378 19.63 44.43 -4.93
N GLU A 379 18.53 43.82 -5.37
CA GLU A 379 17.17 44.24 -4.95
C GLU A 379 16.95 44.00 -3.45
N TRP A 380 17.39 42.86 -2.93
CA TRP A 380 17.35 42.56 -1.50
C TRP A 380 18.19 43.53 -0.67
N VAL A 381 19.41 43.88 -1.12
CA VAL A 381 20.24 44.90 -0.46
C VAL A 381 19.49 46.24 -0.37
N LYS A 382 18.92 46.71 -1.48
CA LYS A 382 18.15 47.96 -1.52
C LYS A 382 16.93 47.92 -0.60
N TYR A 383 16.22 46.78 -0.56
CA TYR A 383 15.07 46.58 0.31
C TYR A 383 15.45 46.63 1.79
N LEU A 384 16.51 45.93 2.20
CA LEU A 384 16.97 45.90 3.59
C LEU A 384 17.51 47.26 4.06
N GLU A 385 18.15 48.03 3.17
CA GLU A 385 18.65 49.38 3.48
C GLU A 385 17.54 50.43 3.63
N SER A 386 16.32 50.16 3.17
CA SER A 386 15.17 51.08 3.28
C SER A 386 14.62 51.28 4.70
N GLY A 387 15.11 50.52 5.69
CA GLY A 387 14.70 50.60 7.10
C GLY A 387 13.36 49.90 7.42
N ARG A 388 12.40 49.89 6.48
CA ARG A 388 11.07 49.27 6.64
C ARG A 388 11.09 47.75 6.77
N ALA A 389 12.12 47.12 6.21
CA ALA A 389 12.31 45.67 6.24
C ALA A 389 12.73 45.13 7.62
N ARG A 390 13.42 45.95 8.42
CA ARG A 390 13.92 45.57 9.75
C ARG A 390 12.76 45.45 10.74
N GLU A 391 11.83 46.39 10.69
CA GLU A 391 10.61 46.38 11.51
C GLU A 391 9.74 45.16 11.18
N LEU A 392 9.49 44.90 9.90
CA LEU A 392 8.70 43.74 9.44
C LEU A 392 9.33 42.39 9.84
N ALA A 393 10.65 42.24 9.70
CA ALA A 393 11.35 41.02 10.07
C ALA A 393 11.32 40.79 11.59
N MET A 394 11.50 41.85 12.38
CA MET A 394 11.46 41.78 13.85
C MET A 394 10.06 41.44 14.37
N THR A 395 8.99 41.99 13.78
CA THR A 395 7.60 41.65 14.12
C THR A 395 7.30 40.18 13.79
N ALA A 396 7.63 39.72 12.58
CA ALA A 396 7.43 38.32 12.18
C ALA A 396 8.24 37.33 13.05
N ALA A 397 9.44 37.70 13.49
CA ALA A 397 10.26 36.89 14.38
C ALA A 397 9.80 36.93 15.86
N ALA A 398 9.12 38.00 16.30
CA ALA A 398 8.49 38.06 17.62
C ALA A 398 7.28 37.12 17.68
N GLU A 399 6.41 37.17 16.67
CA GLU A 399 5.25 36.27 16.53
C GLU A 399 5.67 34.79 16.47
N ARG A 400 6.82 34.47 15.86
CA ARG A 400 7.37 33.09 15.86
C ARG A 400 7.88 32.65 17.23
N ARG A 401 8.61 33.51 17.94
CA ARG A 401 9.16 33.19 19.27
C ARG A 401 8.07 32.94 20.31
N GLU A 402 6.94 33.65 20.23
CA GLU A 402 5.77 33.37 21.07
C GLU A 402 5.16 31.99 20.81
N ARG A 403 5.21 31.48 19.57
CA ARG A 403 4.79 30.11 19.23
C ARG A 403 5.75 29.03 19.74
N GLU A 404 7.06 29.32 19.79
CA GLU A 404 8.10 28.37 20.21
C GLU A 404 8.30 28.29 21.73
N ALA A 405 8.03 29.36 22.48
CA ALA A 405 8.22 29.45 23.93
C ALA A 405 7.17 28.67 24.77
N GLY A 406 6.19 28.01 24.14
CA GLY A 406 5.23 27.11 24.78
C GLY A 406 5.86 25.77 25.20
N ASP A 407 6.64 25.78 26.28
CA ASP A 407 7.45 24.65 26.77
C ASP A 407 6.62 23.42 27.21
N VAL A 408 6.82 22.26 26.56
CA VAL A 408 6.34 20.94 27.00
C VAL A 408 7.55 20.12 27.48
N ARG A 409 7.68 19.94 28.80
CA ARG A 409 8.68 19.07 29.42
C ARG A 409 8.35 17.59 29.17
N LEU A 410 9.28 16.90 28.51
CA LEU A 410 9.30 15.44 28.31
C LEU A 410 9.81 14.74 29.58
N ALA A 411 8.97 13.91 30.20
CA ALA A 411 9.41 12.90 31.16
C ALA A 411 9.51 11.55 30.42
N SER A 412 10.69 10.95 30.53
CA SER A 412 11.10 9.71 29.91
C SER A 412 10.58 8.48 30.69
N ARG A 413 10.07 7.47 29.99
CA ARG A 413 10.71 6.14 29.84
C ARG A 413 9.72 5.09 29.32
N ILE A 414 10.29 4.31 28.40
CA ILE A 414 9.82 3.08 27.77
C ILE A 414 9.73 1.96 28.82
N GLY A 415 8.72 1.11 28.68
CA GLY A 415 8.64 -0.21 29.30
C GLY A 415 7.99 -1.20 28.33
N THR A 416 8.81 -2.08 27.77
CA THR A 416 8.53 -3.15 26.81
C THR A 416 7.61 -4.24 27.37
N GLY A 417 6.80 -4.87 26.52
CA GLY A 417 6.10 -6.11 26.86
C GLY A 417 5.43 -6.75 25.64
N ASP A 418 5.98 -7.89 25.23
CA ASP A 418 5.60 -8.75 24.10
C ASP A 418 4.14 -9.26 24.13
N GLY A 419 3.59 -9.56 22.95
CA GLY A 419 2.34 -10.33 22.82
C GLY A 419 1.89 -10.56 21.38
N ALA A 420 2.06 -11.78 20.89
CA ALA A 420 1.86 -12.23 19.52
C ALA A 420 0.41 -12.11 18.98
N ILE A 421 0.31 -11.88 17.66
CA ILE A 421 -0.92 -11.91 16.86
C ILE A 421 -1.09 -13.33 16.28
N PRO A 422 -2.25 -14.02 16.45
CA PRO A 422 -2.54 -15.24 15.74
C PRO A 422 -3.10 -14.97 14.33
N THR A 423 -2.64 -15.78 13.38
CA THR A 423 -3.02 -15.85 11.97
C THR A 423 -4.38 -16.53 11.74
N ARG A 424 -5.11 -16.10 10.70
CA ARG A 424 -6.06 -16.86 9.85
C ARG A 424 -6.73 -15.87 8.89
N ALA A 425 -7.19 -16.18 7.69
CA ALA A 425 -6.97 -17.25 6.72
C ALA A 425 -7.68 -16.78 5.44
N ASN A 426 -7.09 -17.14 4.31
CA ASN A 426 -7.52 -16.82 2.96
C ASN A 426 -8.85 -17.54 2.60
N ARG A 427 -9.79 -16.87 1.91
CA ARG A 427 -10.83 -17.51 1.04
C ARG A 427 -11.68 -16.47 0.26
N PRO A 428 -12.34 -16.85 -0.85
CA PRO A 428 -11.92 -16.52 -2.21
C PRO A 428 -12.88 -15.57 -2.94
N ALA A 429 -12.43 -15.10 -4.11
CA ALA A 429 -13.22 -14.36 -5.08
C ALA A 429 -14.47 -15.14 -5.55
N ALA A 430 -15.61 -14.46 -5.67
CA ALA A 430 -16.81 -14.97 -6.34
C ALA A 430 -17.32 -13.90 -7.31
N GLY A 431 -17.53 -14.35 -8.55
CA GLY A 431 -17.82 -13.53 -9.72
C GLY A 431 -19.25 -13.00 -9.82
N ALA A 432 -19.40 -12.18 -10.84
CA ALA A 432 -20.57 -11.45 -11.24
C ALA A 432 -21.73 -12.34 -11.70
N ASP A 433 -22.95 -11.96 -11.30
CA ASP A 433 -24.16 -12.05 -12.13
C ASP A 433 -25.09 -10.88 -11.79
N ALA A 434 -25.70 -10.34 -12.84
CA ALA A 434 -26.35 -9.04 -12.87
C ALA A 434 -27.86 -9.05 -12.53
N ALA A 435 -28.32 -7.90 -12.04
CA ALA A 435 -29.64 -7.29 -12.18
C ALA A 435 -30.91 -8.01 -11.62
N GLY A 436 -31.57 -7.30 -10.70
CA GLY A 436 -33.04 -7.26 -10.65
C GLY A 436 -33.75 -8.17 -9.64
N GLN A 437 -33.88 -7.68 -8.40
CA GLN A 437 -34.86 -8.06 -7.36
C GLN A 437 -34.97 -9.54 -6.91
N SER A 438 -35.02 -9.71 -5.58
CA SER A 438 -35.25 -10.96 -4.82
C SER A 438 -34.19 -12.06 -4.99
N GLY A 439 -33.09 -11.90 -4.24
CA GLY A 439 -32.03 -12.90 -4.04
C GLY A 439 -30.82 -12.25 -3.36
N GLY A 440 -31.07 -11.47 -2.31
CA GLY A 440 -30.14 -10.42 -1.85
C GLY A 440 -28.82 -10.99 -1.35
N GLY A 441 -27.73 -10.74 -2.08
CA GLY A 441 -26.38 -11.02 -1.63
C GLY A 441 -26.05 -10.42 -0.25
N ARG A 442 -24.93 -10.86 0.32
CA ARG A 442 -24.49 -10.54 1.71
C ARG A 442 -24.46 -9.04 2.04
N PHE A 443 -24.23 -8.17 1.04
CA PHE A 443 -24.06 -6.74 1.22
C PHE A 443 -25.22 -5.90 0.63
N THR A 444 -25.41 -4.68 1.15
CA THR A 444 -26.25 -3.65 0.53
C THR A 444 -25.58 -3.12 -0.74
N PRO A 445 -26.28 -2.37 -1.61
CA PRO A 445 -25.67 -1.82 -2.82
C PRO A 445 -24.49 -0.85 -2.57
N VAL A 446 -24.33 -0.37 -1.33
CA VAL A 446 -23.21 0.51 -0.93
C VAL A 446 -22.10 -0.22 -0.19
N GLY A 447 -22.23 -1.54 0.02
CA GLY A 447 -21.22 -2.36 0.70
C GLY A 447 -21.45 -2.62 2.19
N ALA A 448 -22.52 -2.08 2.78
CA ALA A 448 -22.89 -2.34 4.16
C ALA A 448 -23.37 -3.79 4.36
N GLU A 449 -23.36 -4.30 5.59
CA GLU A 449 -23.95 -5.61 5.88
C GLU A 449 -25.48 -5.55 5.76
N ARG A 450 -26.05 -6.37 4.86
CA ARG A 450 -27.50 -6.38 4.61
C ARG A 450 -28.29 -6.99 5.76
N ALA A 451 -27.78 -8.07 6.35
CA ALA A 451 -28.44 -8.75 7.45
C ALA A 451 -28.45 -7.89 8.72
N GLY A 452 -29.47 -8.09 9.55
CA GLY A 452 -29.50 -7.56 10.91
C GLY A 452 -28.42 -8.19 11.79
N ASN A 453 -28.22 -7.66 12.99
CA ASN A 453 -27.29 -8.26 13.93
C ASN A 453 -27.91 -9.46 14.67
N ALA A 454 -27.07 -10.22 15.36
CA ALA A 454 -27.51 -11.45 16.04
C ALA A 454 -28.51 -11.19 17.17
N SER A 455 -28.46 -10.02 17.82
CA SER A 455 -29.42 -9.66 18.88
C SER A 455 -30.76 -9.14 18.35
N GLY A 456 -30.86 -8.84 17.05
CA GLY A 456 -32.05 -8.27 16.43
C GLY A 456 -32.25 -6.77 16.72
N GLU A 457 -31.33 -6.13 17.45
CA GLU A 457 -31.37 -4.70 17.74
C GLU A 457 -31.10 -3.85 16.49
N ILE A 458 -30.23 -4.34 15.60
CA ILE A 458 -30.03 -3.77 14.26
C ILE A 458 -30.85 -4.60 13.27
N PRO A 459 -31.91 -4.06 12.64
CA PRO A 459 -32.70 -4.82 11.68
C PRO A 459 -31.96 -5.03 10.35
N ALA A 460 -32.44 -5.99 9.56
CA ALA A 460 -31.98 -6.15 8.18
C ALA A 460 -32.29 -4.89 7.35
N TRP A 461 -31.41 -4.55 6.42
CA TRP A 461 -31.62 -3.42 5.51
C TRP A 461 -32.72 -3.74 4.50
N THR A 462 -33.75 -2.90 4.44
CA THR A 462 -34.94 -3.08 3.59
C THR A 462 -35.08 -2.04 2.48
N GLY A 463 -34.02 -1.29 2.17
CA GLY A 463 -34.01 -0.28 1.12
C GLY A 463 -33.91 1.18 1.59
N GLY A 464 -33.96 1.43 2.90
CA GLY A 464 -34.12 2.78 3.45
C GLY A 464 -35.47 3.41 3.11
N ILE A 465 -35.54 4.74 3.23
CA ILE A 465 -36.71 5.53 2.82
C ILE A 465 -36.58 5.86 1.34
N THR A 466 -37.43 5.25 0.52
CA THR A 466 -37.54 5.48 -0.92
C THR A 466 -38.65 6.50 -1.22
N PRO A 467 -38.72 7.07 -2.44
CA PRO A 467 -39.73 8.06 -2.79
C PRO A 467 -41.19 7.63 -2.53
N ASP A 468 -41.49 6.33 -2.63
CA ASP A 468 -42.78 5.71 -2.35
C ASP A 468 -43.06 5.49 -0.85
N ARG A 469 -42.05 5.60 0.02
CA ARG A 469 -42.13 5.39 1.47
C ARG A 469 -41.99 6.68 2.29
N ARG A 470 -42.07 7.84 1.64
CA ARG A 470 -41.98 9.14 2.33
C ARG A 470 -43.14 9.32 3.31
N PRO A 471 -42.93 9.98 4.46
CA PRO A 471 -43.98 10.20 5.44
C PRO A 471 -45.09 11.09 4.89
N ALA A 472 -46.30 10.94 5.44
CA ALA A 472 -47.40 11.85 5.17
C ALA A 472 -47.03 13.29 5.55
N GLY A 473 -47.53 14.27 4.80
CA GLY A 473 -47.22 15.69 5.03
C GLY A 473 -45.87 16.15 4.44
N PHE A 474 -45.10 15.29 3.77
CA PHE A 474 -43.93 15.72 3.02
C PHE A 474 -44.30 16.71 1.92
N VAL A 475 -43.65 17.88 1.93
CA VAL A 475 -43.72 18.89 0.87
C VAL A 475 -42.31 19.18 0.37
N LYS A 476 -42.08 19.04 -0.93
CA LYS A 476 -40.75 19.27 -1.55
C LYS A 476 -40.26 20.69 -1.27
N GLY A 477 -39.00 20.82 -0.83
CA GLY A 477 -38.37 22.12 -0.53
C GLY A 477 -38.79 22.72 0.81
N LYS A 478 -39.51 21.97 1.66
CA LYS A 478 -39.79 22.32 3.05
C LYS A 478 -39.04 21.37 3.98
N ALA A 479 -38.96 21.74 5.26
CA ALA A 479 -38.34 20.89 6.27
C ALA A 479 -38.97 19.49 6.26
N LEU A 480 -38.15 18.46 6.51
CA LEU A 480 -38.54 17.06 6.40
C LEU A 480 -39.30 16.59 7.64
N PRO A 481 -40.60 16.22 7.54
CA PRO A 481 -41.31 15.61 8.67
C PRO A 481 -40.57 14.40 9.24
N ASP A 482 -40.55 14.25 10.57
CA ASP A 482 -39.95 13.08 11.24
C ASP A 482 -40.75 11.81 10.87
N PRO A 483 -40.17 10.86 10.10
CA PRO A 483 -40.84 9.60 9.75
C PRO A 483 -41.08 8.69 10.96
N TYR A 484 -40.44 9.01 12.10
CA TYR A 484 -40.42 8.22 13.32
C TYR A 484 -40.89 9.04 14.53
N ALA A 485 -41.78 10.02 14.31
CA ALA A 485 -42.33 10.87 15.36
C ALA A 485 -42.95 10.08 16.52
N ASP A 486 -43.59 8.94 16.21
CA ASP A 486 -44.26 8.07 17.18
C ASP A 486 -43.31 7.08 17.90
N ASP A 487 -42.03 7.00 17.50
CA ASP A 487 -41.06 6.16 18.21
C ASP A 487 -40.80 6.73 19.61
N ALA A 488 -40.87 5.86 20.62
CA ALA A 488 -40.46 6.14 21.98
C ALA A 488 -39.03 5.62 22.24
N PRO A 489 -38.25 6.25 23.16
CA PRO A 489 -36.97 5.69 23.59
C PRO A 489 -37.16 4.29 24.17
N LEU A 490 -36.30 3.35 23.78
CA LEU A 490 -36.19 2.02 24.40
C LEU A 490 -35.68 2.13 25.83
N PHE A 491 -34.71 3.02 26.04
CA PHE A 491 -34.14 3.39 27.32
C PHE A 491 -33.32 4.68 27.16
N VAL A 492 -32.88 5.25 28.27
CA VAL A 492 -32.02 6.43 28.29
C VAL A 492 -30.72 6.08 28.99
N ILE A 493 -29.59 6.33 28.34
CA ILE A 493 -28.27 6.15 28.96
C ILE A 493 -27.94 7.40 29.78
N THR A 494 -27.64 7.19 31.06
CA THR A 494 -27.23 8.22 32.02
C THR A 494 -25.92 7.81 32.69
N ALA A 495 -25.33 8.67 33.53
CA ALA A 495 -24.16 8.33 34.34
C ALA A 495 -24.33 7.02 35.11
N ASP A 496 -25.54 6.78 35.65
CA ASP A 496 -25.84 5.66 36.56
C ASP A 496 -25.84 4.29 35.85
N ASN A 497 -26.23 4.25 34.57
CA ASN A 497 -26.32 3.00 33.81
C ASN A 497 -25.26 2.89 32.69
N MET A 498 -24.46 3.93 32.45
CA MET A 498 -23.43 3.98 31.41
C MET A 498 -22.51 2.75 31.40
N ALA A 499 -22.13 2.24 32.58
CA ALA A 499 -21.25 1.07 32.68
C ALA A 499 -21.81 -0.17 31.94
N LYS A 500 -23.14 -0.32 31.87
CA LYS A 500 -23.80 -1.42 31.13
C LYS A 500 -23.67 -1.29 29.61
N HIS A 501 -23.42 -0.07 29.13
CA HIS A 501 -23.39 0.26 27.71
C HIS A 501 -22.01 0.69 27.21
N ALA A 502 -20.98 0.69 28.08
CA ALA A 502 -19.68 1.29 27.82
C ALA A 502 -18.99 0.80 26.53
N GLN A 503 -19.20 -0.46 26.14
CA GLN A 503 -18.60 -1.02 24.91
C GLN A 503 -19.23 -0.47 23.61
N ARG A 504 -20.45 0.07 23.69
CA ARG A 504 -21.21 0.67 22.58
C ARG A 504 -21.15 2.20 22.57
N LEU A 505 -20.34 2.80 23.45
CA LEU A 505 -20.16 4.24 23.61
C LEU A 505 -18.73 4.64 23.27
N THR A 506 -18.57 5.84 22.71
CA THR A 506 -17.26 6.48 22.58
C THR A 506 -16.70 6.81 23.97
N ARG A 507 -15.38 7.02 24.09
CA ARG A 507 -14.79 7.50 25.35
C ARG A 507 -15.26 8.93 25.65
N SER A 508 -15.51 9.74 24.63
CA SER A 508 -16.10 11.08 24.76
C SER A 508 -17.53 11.05 25.30
N HIS A 509 -18.40 10.17 24.82
CA HIS A 509 -19.73 9.98 25.42
C HIS A 509 -19.63 9.57 26.89
N GLN A 510 -18.74 8.63 27.21
CA GLN A 510 -18.51 8.24 28.60
C GLN A 510 -17.96 9.40 29.45
N HIS A 511 -17.17 10.30 28.85
CA HIS A 511 -16.69 11.50 29.53
C HIS A 511 -17.85 12.46 29.81
N LEU A 512 -18.66 12.80 28.80
CA LEU A 512 -19.80 13.71 28.95
C LEU A 512 -20.81 13.19 29.97
N LEU A 513 -21.20 11.91 29.89
CA LEU A 513 -22.10 11.27 30.87
C LEU A 513 -21.58 11.35 32.31
N LYS A 514 -20.26 11.31 32.51
CA LYS A 514 -19.65 11.41 33.85
C LYS A 514 -19.47 12.84 34.35
N LYS A 515 -19.29 13.80 33.44
CA LYS A 515 -18.79 15.15 33.78
C LYS A 515 -19.85 16.24 33.63
N VAL A 516 -20.86 16.03 32.79
CA VAL A 516 -21.90 17.01 32.51
C VAL A 516 -23.20 16.60 33.22
N PRO A 517 -23.65 17.34 34.24
CA PRO A 517 -24.91 17.06 34.92
C PRO A 517 -26.09 17.06 33.94
N GLY A 518 -26.97 16.07 34.05
CA GLY A 518 -28.18 15.97 33.21
C GLY A 518 -27.93 15.50 31.76
N TYR A 519 -26.68 15.33 31.34
CA TYR A 519 -26.36 14.75 30.03
C TYR A 519 -26.83 13.30 29.97
N ARG A 520 -27.47 12.96 28.85
CA ARG A 520 -28.14 11.68 28.65
C ARG A 520 -28.23 11.36 27.16
N LEU A 521 -28.32 10.07 26.84
CA LEU A 521 -28.49 9.60 25.45
C LEU A 521 -29.81 8.82 25.37
N PRO A 522 -30.90 9.43 24.88
CA PRO A 522 -32.14 8.71 24.59
C PRO A 522 -31.91 7.74 23.41
N VAL A 523 -32.01 6.44 23.67
CA VAL A 523 -31.78 5.38 22.68
C VAL A 523 -33.11 4.89 22.11
N TYR A 524 -33.24 4.90 20.79
CA TYR A 524 -34.45 4.53 20.06
C TYR A 524 -34.24 3.24 19.25
N PRO A 525 -35.33 2.61 18.76
CA PRO A 525 -35.22 1.51 17.81
C PRO A 525 -34.41 1.92 16.57
N THR A 526 -33.51 1.05 16.12
CA THR A 526 -32.70 1.30 14.93
C THR A 526 -33.57 1.33 13.68
N ARG A 527 -33.48 2.42 12.92
CA ARG A 527 -34.13 2.62 11.62
C ARG A 527 -33.06 2.92 10.57
N ARG A 528 -32.72 1.92 9.76
CA ARG A 528 -31.74 2.03 8.65
C ARG A 528 -32.36 2.80 7.48
N SER A 529 -32.48 4.12 7.64
CA SER A 529 -33.31 5.01 6.83
C SER A 529 -32.63 5.52 5.55
N VAL A 530 -31.30 5.55 5.51
CA VAL A 530 -30.55 6.09 4.37
C VAL A 530 -30.78 5.24 3.12
N SER A 531 -31.08 5.92 2.01
CA SER A 531 -31.16 5.36 0.67
C SER A 531 -30.47 6.31 -0.31
N TYR A 532 -30.10 5.81 -1.49
CA TYR A 532 -29.47 6.58 -2.56
C TYR A 532 -30.16 6.33 -3.91
N PRO A 533 -30.05 7.25 -4.87
CA PRO A 533 -30.56 7.03 -6.22
C PRO A 533 -29.93 5.80 -6.89
N SER A 534 -30.67 5.14 -7.78
CA SER A 534 -30.20 3.93 -8.48
C SER A 534 -28.90 4.15 -9.24
N ALA A 535 -28.66 5.35 -9.79
CA ALA A 535 -27.42 5.71 -10.46
C ALA A 535 -26.19 5.60 -9.54
N ILE A 536 -26.32 5.98 -8.26
CA ILE A 536 -25.26 5.86 -7.26
C ILE A 536 -24.95 4.38 -6.98
N TYR A 537 -25.98 3.56 -6.83
CA TYR A 537 -25.81 2.12 -6.62
C TYR A 537 -25.13 1.42 -7.82
N GLN A 538 -25.54 1.76 -9.04
CA GLN A 538 -24.95 1.21 -10.26
C GLN A 538 -23.50 1.65 -10.43
N ALA A 539 -23.18 2.92 -10.16
CA ALA A 539 -21.82 3.43 -10.20
C ALA A 539 -20.92 2.78 -9.13
N THR A 540 -21.44 2.61 -7.92
CA THR A 540 -20.73 1.93 -6.81
C THR A 540 -20.37 0.49 -7.18
N ALA A 541 -21.29 -0.25 -7.80
CA ALA A 541 -21.01 -1.61 -8.26
C ALA A 541 -19.88 -1.65 -9.30
N LYS A 542 -19.81 -0.68 -10.21
CA LYS A 542 -18.71 -0.56 -11.19
C LYS A 542 -17.39 -0.20 -10.53
N ASN A 543 -17.40 0.77 -9.62
CA ASN A 543 -16.19 1.18 -8.89
C ASN A 543 -15.57 0.03 -8.10
N ALA A 544 -16.37 -0.90 -7.59
CA ALA A 544 -15.86 -2.09 -6.90
C ALA A 544 -14.88 -2.92 -7.75
N GLU A 545 -14.93 -2.80 -9.08
CA GLU A 545 -14.07 -3.51 -10.03
C GLU A 545 -12.86 -2.68 -10.48
N THR A 546 -12.95 -1.35 -10.43
CA THR A 546 -12.00 -0.44 -11.09
C THR A 546 -11.29 0.52 -10.16
N ALA A 547 -11.98 1.03 -9.13
CA ALA A 547 -11.47 2.10 -8.28
C ALA A 547 -10.24 1.67 -7.49
N LYS A 548 -9.24 2.56 -7.42
CA LYS A 548 -8.01 2.33 -6.67
C LYS A 548 -7.41 3.64 -6.16
N LEU A 549 -6.54 3.52 -5.18
CA LEU A 549 -5.69 4.62 -4.70
C LEU A 549 -4.29 4.43 -5.29
N GLU A 550 -3.78 5.45 -6.01
CA GLU A 550 -2.36 5.50 -6.39
C GLU A 550 -1.50 6.02 -5.22
N SER A 551 -2.07 6.89 -4.41
CA SER A 551 -1.57 7.33 -3.12
C SER A 551 -2.75 7.65 -2.19
N PRO A 552 -2.53 7.92 -0.89
CA PRO A 552 -3.62 8.25 0.02
C PRO A 552 -4.53 9.38 -0.49
N ASP A 553 -3.98 10.39 -1.17
CA ASP A 553 -4.70 11.56 -1.68
C ASP A 553 -4.92 11.54 -3.21
N ALA A 554 -4.76 10.38 -3.85
CA ALA A 554 -4.95 10.21 -5.30
C ALA A 554 -5.92 9.04 -5.64
N LEU A 555 -7.19 9.38 -5.84
CA LEU A 555 -8.23 8.44 -6.27
C LEU A 555 -8.25 8.30 -7.81
N LYS A 556 -8.18 7.06 -8.30
CA LYS A 556 -8.20 6.72 -9.74
C LYS A 556 -9.31 5.75 -10.09
N ASP A 557 -9.69 5.75 -11.37
CA ASP A 557 -10.60 4.77 -11.97
C ASP A 557 -11.96 4.64 -11.26
N ALA A 558 -12.36 5.67 -10.52
CA ALA A 558 -13.64 5.75 -9.81
C ALA A 558 -14.49 6.86 -10.43
N ARG A 559 -15.77 6.58 -10.70
CA ARG A 559 -16.68 7.55 -11.32
C ARG A 559 -18.08 7.45 -10.74
N LEU A 560 -18.52 8.53 -10.06
CA LEU A 560 -19.80 8.58 -9.33
C LEU A 560 -19.90 7.44 -8.29
N GLY A 561 -20.92 7.43 -7.43
CA GLY A 561 -21.09 6.33 -6.46
C GLY A 561 -20.02 6.32 -5.38
N PHE A 562 -19.97 5.25 -4.59
CA PHE A 562 -18.92 5.04 -3.60
C PHE A 562 -17.74 4.32 -4.25
N PRO A 563 -16.50 4.82 -4.10
CA PRO A 563 -15.33 4.16 -4.69
C PRO A 563 -15.06 2.77 -4.11
N PHE A 564 -15.18 2.61 -2.79
CA PHE A 564 -14.73 1.41 -2.08
C PHE A 564 -15.86 0.77 -1.26
N PRO A 565 -16.85 0.10 -1.88
CA PRO A 565 -17.91 -0.60 -1.14
C PRO A 565 -17.38 -1.78 -0.31
N GLN A 566 -16.18 -2.29 -0.61
CA GLN A 566 -15.50 -3.32 0.16
C GLN A 566 -14.11 -2.82 0.55
N PRO A 567 -14.02 -1.87 1.50
CA PRO A 567 -12.77 -1.20 1.78
C PRO A 567 -11.80 -2.13 2.52
N SER A 568 -10.52 -1.99 2.18
CA SER A 568 -9.38 -2.69 2.75
C SER A 568 -8.56 -1.83 3.71
N SER A 569 -8.75 -0.50 3.70
CA SER A 569 -8.01 0.45 4.52
C SER A 569 -8.89 1.56 5.11
N GLY A 570 -8.39 2.26 6.13
CA GLY A 570 -9.07 3.42 6.71
C GLY A 570 -9.19 4.58 5.71
N VAL A 571 -8.17 4.78 4.87
CA VAL A 571 -8.16 5.83 3.84
C VAL A 571 -9.26 5.61 2.80
N GLU A 572 -9.48 4.37 2.37
CA GLU A 572 -10.57 4.02 1.45
C GLU A 572 -11.96 4.36 2.03
N ILE A 573 -12.17 4.11 3.33
CA ILE A 573 -13.42 4.48 4.01
C ILE A 573 -13.60 6.00 4.05
N MET A 574 -12.52 6.74 4.34
CA MET A 574 -12.58 8.20 4.34
C MET A 574 -12.79 8.77 2.93
N TRP A 575 -12.32 8.09 1.89
CA TRP A 575 -12.66 8.43 0.50
C TRP A 575 -14.14 8.25 0.19
N ASN A 576 -14.78 7.19 0.70
CA ASN A 576 -16.24 7.05 0.60
C ASN A 576 -16.95 8.25 1.27
N HIS A 577 -16.51 8.70 2.45
CA HIS A 577 -17.05 9.91 3.10
C HIS A 577 -16.86 11.16 2.24
N ARG A 578 -15.66 11.38 1.67
CA ARG A 578 -15.34 12.56 0.87
C ARG A 578 -16.18 12.63 -0.42
N THR A 579 -16.45 11.49 -1.03
CA THR A 579 -17.13 11.35 -2.32
C THR A 579 -18.62 11.02 -2.23
N ARG A 580 -19.16 10.85 -1.01
CA ARG A 580 -20.56 10.44 -0.79
C ARG A 580 -21.57 11.37 -1.47
N TYR A 581 -22.64 10.77 -1.96
CA TYR A 581 -23.74 11.50 -2.57
C TYR A 581 -24.47 12.36 -1.54
N ARG A 582 -24.57 13.66 -1.84
CA ARG A 582 -25.17 14.69 -0.99
C ARG A 582 -26.21 15.54 -1.72
N GLY A 583 -26.69 15.04 -2.87
CA GLY A 583 -27.31 15.86 -3.90
C GLY A 583 -26.28 16.32 -4.94
N ASP A 584 -26.75 16.67 -6.13
CA ASP A 584 -25.87 17.13 -7.24
C ASP A 584 -25.27 18.52 -6.95
N THR A 585 -26.12 19.41 -6.44
CA THR A 585 -25.79 20.78 -6.06
C THR A 585 -26.57 21.14 -4.80
N VAL A 586 -25.96 21.98 -3.96
CA VAL A 586 -26.59 22.49 -2.74
C VAL A 586 -26.41 23.99 -2.60
N ASN A 587 -27.46 24.66 -2.14
CA ASN A 587 -27.38 25.94 -1.46
C ASN A 587 -27.94 25.72 -0.05
N LEU A 588 -27.11 25.90 0.96
CA LEU A 588 -27.50 25.73 2.35
C LEU A 588 -27.17 26.99 3.13
N GLU A 589 -28.10 27.35 3.99
CA GLU A 589 -28.04 28.49 4.89
C GLU A 589 -28.29 27.97 6.30
N ASN A 590 -27.34 28.18 7.21
CA ASN A 590 -27.46 27.68 8.57
C ASN A 590 -26.95 28.69 9.60
N GLU A 591 -27.46 28.58 10.81
CA GLU A 591 -26.91 29.27 11.97
C GLU A 591 -25.79 28.46 12.63
N GLN A 592 -24.98 29.17 13.39
CA GLN A 592 -23.90 28.61 14.19
C GLN A 592 -23.75 29.40 15.48
N ALA A 593 -23.35 28.72 16.55
CA ALA A 593 -23.17 29.35 17.85
C ALA A 593 -21.98 28.77 18.62
N VAL A 594 -21.24 29.65 19.28
CA VAL A 594 -20.26 29.26 20.30
C VAL A 594 -20.93 29.41 21.66
N VAL A 595 -21.05 28.31 22.39
CA VAL A 595 -21.63 28.27 23.73
C VAL A 595 -20.50 28.18 24.75
N GLN A 596 -20.40 29.21 25.59
CA GLN A 596 -19.41 29.27 26.66
C GLN A 596 -19.82 28.36 27.82
N LYS A 597 -18.87 28.04 28.70
CA LYS A 597 -19.09 27.19 29.88
C LYS A 597 -20.26 27.63 30.77
N SER A 598 -20.51 28.94 30.86
CA SER A 598 -21.61 29.55 31.62
C SER A 598 -22.99 29.33 30.99
N GLY A 599 -23.05 28.92 29.71
CA GLY A 599 -24.28 28.90 28.90
C GLY A 599 -24.50 30.16 28.08
N SER A 600 -23.74 31.24 28.28
CA SER A 600 -23.81 32.40 27.38
C SER A 600 -23.30 32.01 25.99
N PHE A 601 -24.00 32.42 24.94
CA PHE A 601 -23.62 32.09 23.57
C PHE A 601 -23.61 33.31 22.66
N SER A 602 -22.86 33.21 21.55
CA SER A 602 -22.90 34.15 20.43
C SER A 602 -23.41 33.43 19.18
N SER A 603 -24.48 33.95 18.55
CA SER A 603 -25.16 33.34 17.40
C SER A 603 -25.31 34.28 16.19
N GLU A 604 -24.44 35.28 16.07
CA GLU A 604 -24.72 36.47 15.25
C GLU A 604 -24.51 36.31 13.73
N HIS A 605 -24.24 35.11 13.23
CA HIS A 605 -23.90 34.94 11.81
C HIS A 605 -24.58 33.74 11.17
N THR A 606 -25.14 34.02 9.99
CA THR A 606 -25.60 33.02 9.05
C THR A 606 -24.41 32.60 8.18
N GLN A 607 -24.22 31.30 8.07
CA GLN A 607 -23.28 30.71 7.14
C GLN A 607 -24.02 30.23 5.89
N VAL A 608 -23.49 30.58 4.73
CA VAL A 608 -23.97 30.09 3.45
C VAL A 608 -22.92 29.18 2.82
N PHE A 609 -23.34 28.03 2.30
CA PHE A 609 -22.54 27.23 1.36
C PHE A 609 -23.31 27.00 0.07
N ARG A 610 -22.66 27.33 -1.04
CA ARG A 610 -23.10 26.97 -2.39
C ARG A 610 -22.09 25.99 -2.97
N VAL A 611 -22.51 24.75 -3.26
CA VAL A 611 -21.59 23.70 -3.69
C VAL A 611 -22.13 22.97 -4.92
N ASN A 612 -21.27 22.74 -5.89
CA ASN A 612 -21.45 21.80 -7.00
C ASN A 612 -20.56 20.58 -6.76
N PHE A 613 -21.17 19.44 -6.45
CA PHE A 613 -20.45 18.20 -6.15
C PHE A 613 -20.05 17.47 -7.44
N ARG A 614 -19.06 18.00 -8.17
CA ARG A 614 -18.62 17.51 -9.51
C ARG A 614 -18.52 15.98 -9.61
N TYR A 615 -17.89 15.32 -8.63
CA TYR A 615 -17.77 13.85 -8.63
C TYR A 615 -19.13 13.16 -8.40
N ALA A 616 -19.91 13.64 -7.42
CA ALA A 616 -21.16 13.04 -6.99
C ALA A 616 -22.39 13.69 -7.66
N ASN A 617 -22.27 14.12 -8.91
CA ASN A 617 -23.35 14.78 -9.65
C ASN A 617 -23.96 13.81 -10.67
N ILE A 618 -25.23 13.45 -10.48
CA ILE A 618 -25.93 12.51 -11.37
C ILE A 618 -26.34 13.17 -12.69
N ARG A 619 -26.69 14.47 -12.65
CA ARG A 619 -27.18 15.23 -13.82
C ARG A 619 -26.05 15.72 -14.73
N ASP A 620 -24.86 15.90 -14.18
CA ASP A 620 -23.66 16.41 -14.86
C ASP A 620 -22.41 15.67 -14.33
N THR A 621 -22.37 14.36 -14.54
CA THR A 621 -21.31 13.48 -14.04
C THR A 621 -19.96 13.80 -14.67
N ALA A 622 -19.03 14.30 -13.87
CA ALA A 622 -17.66 14.59 -14.29
C ALA A 622 -16.92 13.33 -14.79
N ASP A 623 -16.01 13.51 -15.73
CA ASP A 623 -15.03 12.51 -16.10
C ASP A 623 -13.74 12.74 -15.30
N PRO A 624 -13.37 11.86 -14.34
CA PRO A 624 -12.21 12.06 -13.47
C PRO A 624 -10.87 12.17 -14.22
N GLU A 625 -10.79 11.63 -15.44
CA GLU A 625 -9.58 11.74 -16.27
C GLU A 625 -9.35 13.16 -16.79
N THR A 626 -10.43 13.90 -17.07
CA THR A 626 -10.35 15.27 -17.60
C THR A 626 -10.67 16.33 -16.54
N GLU A 627 -11.45 15.99 -15.52
CA GLU A 627 -11.92 16.85 -14.45
C GLU A 627 -11.49 16.32 -13.07
N ASN A 628 -10.48 16.95 -12.48
CA ASN A 628 -9.91 16.52 -11.20
C ASN A 628 -10.61 17.13 -9.97
N TYR A 629 -11.94 17.29 -9.98
CA TYR A 629 -12.69 17.95 -8.90
C TYR A 629 -13.68 17.02 -8.20
N VAL A 630 -13.60 16.96 -6.87
CA VAL A 630 -14.66 16.40 -6.02
C VAL A 630 -15.80 17.39 -5.90
N ALA A 631 -15.48 18.64 -5.57
CA ALA A 631 -16.45 19.70 -5.34
C ALA A 631 -15.89 21.08 -5.68
N LEU A 632 -16.77 21.96 -6.17
CA LEU A 632 -16.52 23.38 -6.33
C LEU A 632 -17.50 24.11 -5.42
N GLY A 633 -17.04 25.02 -4.58
CA GLY A 633 -17.94 25.68 -3.64
C GLY A 633 -17.54 27.08 -3.21
N ILE A 634 -18.55 27.83 -2.78
CA ILE A 634 -18.42 29.18 -2.23
C ILE A 634 -19.01 29.12 -0.83
N THR A 635 -18.31 29.68 0.15
CA THR A 635 -18.83 29.87 1.50
C THR A 635 -18.55 31.28 1.99
N HIS A 636 -19.47 31.81 2.77
CA HIS A 636 -19.30 33.07 3.49
C HIS A 636 -20.15 33.06 4.76
N ILE A 637 -19.75 33.92 5.68
CA ILE A 637 -20.42 34.11 6.96
C ILE A 637 -20.77 35.59 7.03
N ALA A 638 -22.03 35.90 7.28
CA ALA A 638 -22.53 37.27 7.38
C ALA A 638 -23.70 37.36 8.35
N PRO A 639 -23.92 38.52 8.99
CA PRO A 639 -25.19 38.79 9.66
C PRO A 639 -26.37 38.67 8.67
N PRO A 640 -27.56 38.23 9.11
CA PRO A 640 -28.72 38.10 8.25
C PRO A 640 -29.00 39.37 7.44
N GLY A 641 -29.19 39.23 6.12
CA GLY A 641 -29.49 40.34 5.21
C GLY A 641 -28.32 41.31 4.93
N ARG A 642 -27.12 41.08 5.47
CA ARG A 642 -25.92 41.85 5.15
C ARG A 642 -25.05 41.15 4.12
N MET A 643 -24.31 41.94 3.34
CA MET A 643 -23.26 41.38 2.48
C MET A 643 -22.13 40.82 3.34
N PRO A 644 -21.51 39.71 2.93
CA PRO A 644 -20.35 39.17 3.62
C PRO A 644 -19.13 40.08 3.46
N ASP A 645 -18.36 40.26 4.53
CA ASP A 645 -17.06 40.94 4.47
C ASP A 645 -15.99 40.06 3.81
N VAL A 646 -16.10 38.75 4.00
CA VAL A 646 -15.17 37.74 3.49
C VAL A 646 -15.93 36.62 2.79
N VAL A 647 -15.50 36.29 1.57
CA VAL A 647 -16.03 35.15 0.80
C VAL A 647 -14.89 34.21 0.45
N ALA A 648 -15.06 32.92 0.76
CA ALA A 648 -14.13 31.87 0.38
C ALA A 648 -14.66 31.08 -0.82
N LEU A 649 -13.81 30.88 -1.82
CA LEU A 649 -14.02 29.96 -2.94
C LEU A 649 -13.09 28.78 -2.74
N PHE A 650 -13.60 27.55 -2.82
CA PHE A 650 -12.81 26.33 -2.71
C PHE A 650 -13.04 25.39 -3.89
N HIS A 651 -11.95 24.78 -4.37
CA HIS A 651 -11.96 23.67 -5.31
C HIS A 651 -11.28 22.48 -4.65
N GLU A 652 -12.07 21.45 -4.36
CA GLU A 652 -11.61 20.19 -3.78
C GLU A 652 -11.31 19.20 -4.90
N THR A 653 -10.19 18.48 -4.81
CA THR A 653 -9.65 17.65 -5.90
C THR A 653 -9.69 16.15 -5.61
N LEU A 654 -9.77 15.33 -6.67
CA LEU A 654 -9.75 13.85 -6.59
C LEU A 654 -8.33 13.31 -6.44
N ASP A 655 -7.37 14.01 -7.02
CA ASP A 655 -5.95 13.71 -6.98
C ASP A 655 -5.18 15.00 -6.66
N SER A 656 -4.73 15.13 -5.41
CA SER A 656 -3.99 16.31 -4.98
C SER A 656 -2.58 16.40 -5.57
N GLU A 657 -2.02 15.29 -6.05
CA GLU A 657 -0.70 15.25 -6.66
C GLU A 657 -0.75 15.79 -8.10
N ARG A 658 -1.83 15.50 -8.83
CA ARG A 658 -2.11 16.11 -10.13
C ARG A 658 -2.48 17.58 -10.00
N GLN A 659 -3.34 17.92 -9.04
CA GLN A 659 -3.76 19.29 -8.78
C GLN A 659 -4.09 19.47 -7.30
N PRO A 660 -3.37 20.33 -6.57
CA PRO A 660 -3.68 20.57 -5.17
C PRO A 660 -5.04 21.26 -5.02
N ARG A 661 -5.65 21.10 -3.84
CA ARG A 661 -6.84 21.88 -3.46
C ARG A 661 -6.56 23.36 -3.60
N ASN A 662 -7.56 24.12 -4.01
CA ASN A 662 -7.44 25.56 -4.18
C ASN A 662 -8.44 26.28 -3.30
N ILE A 663 -7.97 27.25 -2.52
CA ILE A 663 -8.82 28.15 -1.75
C ILE A 663 -8.44 29.57 -2.12
N TRP A 664 -9.44 30.38 -2.41
CA TRP A 664 -9.29 31.81 -2.59
C TRP A 664 -10.17 32.54 -1.59
N VAL A 665 -9.66 33.63 -1.07
CA VAL A 665 -10.40 34.53 -0.18
C VAL A 665 -10.56 35.87 -0.87
N LEU A 666 -11.81 36.34 -0.92
CA LEU A 666 -12.20 37.67 -1.35
C LEU A 666 -12.50 38.52 -0.11
N LEU A 667 -11.80 39.64 0.02
CA LEU A 667 -12.19 40.73 0.92
C LEU A 667 -13.17 41.62 0.16
N ALA A 668 -14.47 41.50 0.47
CA ALA A 668 -15.55 42.07 -0.33
C ALA A 668 -15.45 43.59 -0.47
N ALA A 669 -15.18 44.29 0.64
CA ALA A 669 -15.06 45.75 0.67
C ALA A 669 -13.86 46.29 -0.12
N ALA A 670 -12.77 45.53 -0.22
CA ALA A 670 -11.58 45.92 -0.99
C ALA A 670 -11.64 45.42 -2.44
N GLY A 671 -12.62 44.59 -2.78
CA GLY A 671 -12.70 43.88 -4.06
C GLY A 671 -11.44 43.07 -4.39
N ARG A 672 -10.63 42.71 -3.37
CA ARG A 672 -9.33 42.03 -3.55
C ARG A 672 -9.49 40.57 -3.22
N MET A 673 -9.18 39.72 -4.20
CA MET A 673 -9.16 38.27 -4.07
C MET A 673 -7.73 37.76 -4.15
N PHE A 674 -7.37 36.85 -3.25
CA PHE A 674 -6.06 36.21 -3.26
C PHE A 674 -6.22 34.72 -3.00
N ARG A 675 -5.31 33.94 -3.59
CA ARG A 675 -5.23 32.50 -3.31
C ARG A 675 -4.56 32.33 -1.97
N VAL A 676 -5.17 31.54 -1.11
CA VAL A 676 -4.56 31.14 0.15
C VAL A 676 -3.66 29.95 -0.18
N PRO A 677 -2.37 29.98 0.21
CA PRO A 677 -1.56 28.76 0.24
C PRO A 677 -2.33 27.66 0.99
N PRO A 678 -2.07 26.37 0.76
CA PRO A 678 -2.71 25.30 1.51
C PRO A 678 -2.59 25.61 3.00
N LEU A 679 -3.69 26.06 3.61
CA LEU A 679 -3.71 26.43 5.02
C LEU A 679 -3.35 25.17 5.80
N GLY A 680 -2.58 25.33 6.88
CA GLY A 680 -2.44 24.25 7.86
C GLY A 680 -3.84 23.71 8.20
N TYR A 681 -4.01 22.40 8.14
CA TYR A 681 -5.30 21.75 8.33
C TYR A 681 -5.94 22.08 9.71
N ASP A 682 -5.11 22.50 10.68
CA ASP A 682 -5.48 22.89 12.04
C ASP A 682 -5.66 24.41 12.25
N GLN A 683 -5.90 25.18 11.19
CA GLN A 683 -6.29 26.58 11.32
C GLN A 683 -7.73 26.71 11.82
N PRO A 684 -8.02 27.60 12.79
CA PRO A 684 -9.38 27.88 13.27
C PRO A 684 -10.37 28.22 12.16
N PHE A 685 -11.54 27.57 12.19
CA PHE A 685 -12.66 27.93 11.35
C PHE A 685 -13.24 29.28 11.81
N PRO A 686 -13.49 30.25 10.90
CA PRO A 686 -14.01 31.57 11.28
C PRO A 686 -15.33 31.48 12.04
N GLY A 687 -15.46 32.24 13.13
CA GLY A 687 -16.66 32.25 13.97
C GLY A 687 -16.77 31.09 14.98
N SER A 688 -15.87 30.09 14.94
CA SER A 688 -15.86 28.97 15.90
C SER A 688 -15.12 29.26 17.21
N ASP A 689 -14.50 30.44 17.32
CA ASP A 689 -13.65 30.83 18.46
C ASP A 689 -12.57 29.76 18.77
N GLY A 690 -11.97 29.23 17.70
CA GLY A 690 -10.91 28.23 17.77
C GLY A 690 -11.36 26.78 18.01
N LEU A 691 -12.65 26.51 18.20
CA LEU A 691 -13.18 25.19 18.54
C LEU A 691 -13.22 24.21 17.37
N GLU A 692 -13.45 24.71 16.16
CA GLU A 692 -13.43 23.93 14.93
C GLU A 692 -12.21 24.35 14.09
N PHE A 693 -11.58 23.39 13.43
CA PHE A 693 -10.54 23.64 12.44
C PHE A 693 -11.09 23.47 11.02
N ILE A 694 -10.42 24.04 10.02
CA ILE A 694 -10.88 23.95 8.62
C ILE A 694 -11.06 22.50 8.17
N ASP A 695 -10.17 21.60 8.61
CA ASP A 695 -10.22 20.17 8.27
C ASP A 695 -11.34 19.39 8.97
N MET A 696 -12.05 20.02 9.93
CA MET A 696 -13.19 19.47 10.65
C MET A 696 -14.53 19.80 9.96
N VAL A 697 -14.55 20.75 9.02
CA VAL A 697 -15.78 21.09 8.29
C VAL A 697 -16.31 19.85 7.57
N ASP A 698 -17.59 19.57 7.77
CA ASP A 698 -18.24 18.32 7.33
C ASP A 698 -17.64 17.06 7.98
N MET A 699 -17.30 17.16 9.26
CA MET A 699 -16.72 16.13 10.14
C MET A 699 -15.27 15.76 9.81
N TYR A 700 -14.90 15.77 8.54
CA TYR A 700 -13.53 15.71 8.04
C TYR A 700 -13.44 16.10 6.56
N ASN A 701 -12.48 16.96 6.20
CA ASN A 701 -12.13 17.28 4.80
C ASN A 701 -10.63 17.45 4.54
N GLY A 702 -9.77 17.17 5.53
CA GLY A 702 -8.33 17.32 5.40
C GLY A 702 -7.70 16.33 4.42
N ALA A 703 -6.43 16.59 4.06
CA ALA A 703 -5.62 15.61 3.36
C ALA A 703 -5.16 14.49 4.30
N PHE A 704 -4.83 13.36 3.70
CA PHE A 704 -4.44 12.16 4.42
C PHE A 704 -2.95 12.16 4.85
N ASP A 705 -2.18 13.18 4.45
CA ASP A 705 -0.74 13.34 4.68
C ASP A 705 -0.33 13.51 6.16
N ARG A 706 -1.16 14.15 6.99
CA ARG A 706 -0.85 14.45 8.42
C ARG A 706 -0.88 13.24 9.36
N TYR A 707 -1.52 12.14 8.96
CA TYR A 707 -1.77 11.01 9.84
C TYR A 707 -1.36 9.68 9.21
N VAL A 708 -1.09 8.70 10.08
CA VAL A 708 -1.07 7.28 9.74
C VAL A 708 -2.45 6.72 10.08
N TRP A 709 -3.12 6.17 9.08
CA TRP A 709 -4.50 5.71 9.16
C TRP A 709 -4.58 4.21 9.38
N LYS A 710 -5.08 3.80 10.53
CA LYS A 710 -5.29 2.41 10.92
C LYS A 710 -6.78 2.09 10.96
N LEU A 711 -7.17 1.01 10.28
CA LEU A 711 -8.52 0.48 10.33
C LEU A 711 -8.65 -0.49 11.52
N GLU A 712 -9.49 -0.15 12.50
CA GLU A 712 -9.79 -1.04 13.64
C GLU A 712 -10.90 -2.05 13.32
N GLY A 713 -11.65 -1.83 12.25
CA GLY A 713 -12.76 -2.67 11.80
C GLY A 713 -14.13 -2.12 12.19
N LYS A 714 -15.16 -2.97 12.15
CA LYS A 714 -16.54 -2.58 12.49
C LYS A 714 -16.87 -2.80 13.95
N ARG A 715 -17.70 -1.92 14.51
CA ARG A 715 -18.28 -2.02 15.86
C ARG A 715 -19.76 -1.65 15.84
N GLU A 716 -20.54 -2.25 16.73
CA GLU A 716 -21.91 -1.80 17.00
C GLU A 716 -21.86 -0.69 18.06
N MET A 717 -22.31 0.52 17.70
CA MET A 717 -22.20 1.71 18.54
C MET A 717 -23.51 2.49 18.54
N TYR A 718 -23.85 3.12 19.66
CA TYR A 718 -24.93 4.10 19.68
C TYR A 718 -24.44 5.38 19.03
N ILE A 719 -25.07 5.79 17.93
CA ILE A 719 -24.70 6.97 17.16
C ILE A 719 -25.88 7.93 17.02
N PRO A 720 -25.62 9.25 16.92
CA PRO A 720 -26.65 10.23 16.55
C PRO A 720 -27.22 9.92 15.17
N TYR A 721 -28.51 9.59 15.08
CA TYR A 721 -29.12 9.14 13.83
C TYR A 721 -30.61 9.49 13.75
N ASN A 722 -31.12 9.67 12.53
CA ASN A 722 -32.51 10.10 12.27
C ASN A 722 -32.90 11.35 13.07
N ALA A 723 -32.02 12.35 13.09
CA ALA A 723 -32.13 13.53 13.94
C ALA A 723 -33.16 14.59 13.48
N TYR A 724 -34.30 14.16 12.92
CA TYR A 724 -35.32 15.06 12.36
C TYR A 724 -35.85 16.07 13.38
N ARG A 725 -36.08 15.64 14.63
CA ARG A 725 -36.63 16.48 15.70
C ARG A 725 -35.80 17.75 15.95
N LEU A 726 -34.46 17.64 15.91
CA LEU A 726 -33.53 18.76 16.11
C LEU A 726 -33.56 19.80 14.97
N ASN A 727 -34.28 19.51 13.89
CA ASN A 727 -34.32 20.31 12.66
C ASN A 727 -35.73 20.80 12.31
N LEU A 728 -36.68 20.75 13.26
CA LEU A 728 -38.09 21.05 13.03
C LEU A 728 -38.66 22.02 14.07
N PRO A 729 -39.52 22.98 13.66
CA PRO A 729 -40.34 23.77 14.58
C PRO A 729 -41.29 22.89 15.44
N PRO A 730 -41.71 23.34 16.62
CA PRO A 730 -41.53 24.68 17.19
C PRO A 730 -40.20 24.87 17.95
N LEU A 731 -39.28 23.89 17.91
CA LEU A 731 -37.96 24.06 18.54
C LEU A 731 -37.24 25.26 17.91
N LYS A 732 -36.63 26.07 18.76
CA LYS A 732 -35.74 27.14 18.34
C LYS A 732 -34.29 26.73 18.51
N ASN A 733 -33.41 27.34 17.74
CA ASN A 733 -31.98 27.07 17.84
C ASN A 733 -31.47 27.41 19.25
N GLU A 734 -31.94 28.52 19.85
CA GLU A 734 -31.57 28.94 21.21
C GLU A 734 -31.93 27.93 22.30
N ASP A 735 -33.06 27.23 22.18
CA ASP A 735 -33.52 26.24 23.16
C ASP A 735 -32.61 25.01 23.22
N LEU A 736 -31.87 24.75 22.13
CA LEU A 736 -30.95 23.63 22.00
C LEU A 736 -29.56 23.95 22.59
N LEU A 737 -29.24 25.23 22.83
CA LEU A 737 -27.94 25.69 23.30
C LEU A 737 -27.86 25.77 24.84
N GLN A 738 -27.73 24.61 25.48
CA GLN A 738 -27.65 24.51 26.94
C GLN A 738 -26.21 24.67 27.47
N PRO A 739 -25.99 25.02 28.75
CA PRO A 739 -24.66 25.06 29.34
C PRO A 739 -23.98 23.68 29.31
N LEU A 740 -22.67 23.65 29.02
CA LEU A 740 -21.79 22.47 29.03
C LEU A 740 -22.08 21.37 27.99
N ALA A 741 -23.32 21.22 27.51
CA ALA A 741 -23.66 20.32 26.43
C ALA A 741 -24.83 20.83 25.58
N PHE A 742 -24.91 20.35 24.34
CA PHE A 742 -26.08 20.54 23.48
C PHE A 742 -27.29 19.77 24.03
N ASP A 743 -28.51 20.24 23.75
CA ASP A 743 -29.73 19.66 24.33
C ASP A 743 -29.78 18.14 24.21
N PRO A 744 -29.76 17.40 25.33
CA PRO A 744 -29.79 15.94 25.31
C PRO A 744 -31.22 15.39 25.21
N GLU A 745 -32.26 16.21 25.37
CA GLU A 745 -33.65 15.76 25.41
C GLU A 745 -34.18 15.35 24.03
N HIS A 746 -33.97 16.21 23.03
CA HIS A 746 -34.50 16.02 21.68
C HIS A 746 -33.56 15.21 20.79
N THR A 747 -32.42 14.78 21.31
CA THR A 747 -31.47 13.92 20.59
C THR A 747 -32.02 12.51 20.42
N ARG A 748 -31.62 11.87 19.32
CA ARG A 748 -31.96 10.50 18.98
C ARG A 748 -30.69 9.72 18.71
N TYR A 749 -30.45 8.69 19.53
CA TYR A 749 -29.38 7.73 19.33
C TYR A 749 -29.94 6.39 18.92
N GLU A 750 -29.28 5.74 17.97
CA GLU A 750 -29.65 4.40 17.50
C GLU A 750 -28.42 3.51 17.46
N LEU A 751 -28.62 2.20 17.63
CA LEU A 751 -27.52 1.24 17.49
C LEU A 751 -27.26 0.99 16.01
N HIS A 752 -26.06 1.29 15.53
CA HIS A 752 -25.65 1.02 14.14
C HIS A 752 -24.28 0.36 14.10
N ARG A 753 -23.95 -0.26 12.96
CA ARG A 753 -22.58 -0.70 12.70
C ARG A 753 -21.79 0.47 12.15
N VAL A 754 -20.66 0.76 12.77
CA VAL A 754 -19.73 1.80 12.31
C VAL A 754 -18.36 1.22 12.06
N TRP A 755 -17.69 1.72 11.03
CA TRP A 755 -16.25 1.55 10.88
C TRP A 755 -15.52 2.46 11.84
N VAL A 756 -14.50 1.93 12.50
CA VAL A 756 -13.63 2.67 13.41
C VAL A 756 -12.24 2.81 12.82
N ILE A 757 -11.78 4.05 12.70
CA ILE A 757 -10.51 4.39 12.07
C ILE A 757 -9.71 5.23 13.05
N GLU A 758 -8.50 4.80 13.37
CA GLU A 758 -7.55 5.57 14.15
C GLU A 758 -6.59 6.29 13.20
N ALA A 759 -6.48 7.60 13.33
CA ALA A 759 -5.51 8.43 12.62
C ALA A 759 -4.53 9.01 13.63
N THR A 760 -3.31 8.49 13.66
CA THR A 760 -2.27 8.95 14.60
C THR A 760 -1.29 9.84 13.88
N GLU A 761 -0.93 10.98 14.48
CA GLU A 761 -0.09 12.01 13.86
C GLU A 761 1.17 11.38 13.27
N ARG A 762 1.43 11.66 11.99
CA ARG A 762 2.65 11.23 11.30
C ARG A 762 3.80 12.03 11.87
N GLY A 763 4.88 11.34 12.24
CA GLY A 763 6.04 11.96 12.86
C GLY A 763 6.53 13.18 12.08
N GLY A 764 6.32 14.37 12.64
CA GLY A 764 6.83 15.67 12.19
C GLY A 764 5.90 16.53 11.33
N GLU A 765 4.80 16.00 10.81
CA GLU A 765 3.75 16.82 10.22
C GLU A 765 2.78 17.24 11.33
N ARG A 766 3.10 18.34 12.02
CA ARG A 766 2.36 18.73 13.23
C ARG A 766 0.94 19.15 12.89
N HIS A 767 -0.03 18.46 13.49
CA HIS A 767 -1.41 18.93 13.62
C HIS A 767 -1.67 19.24 15.10
N SER A 768 -2.62 20.12 15.40
CA SER A 768 -3.03 20.36 16.78
C SER A 768 -3.53 19.10 17.53
N PHE A 769 -3.96 18.07 16.81
CA PHE A 769 -4.41 16.78 17.38
C PHE A 769 -3.33 15.71 17.15
N GLY A 770 -2.88 15.07 18.22
CA GLY A 770 -1.88 14.00 18.12
C GLY A 770 -2.47 12.66 17.66
N LYS A 771 -3.78 12.47 17.86
CA LYS A 771 -4.51 11.30 17.39
C LYS A 771 -5.99 11.65 17.21
N ARG A 772 -6.63 11.04 16.23
CA ARG A 772 -8.07 11.13 15.98
C ARG A 772 -8.67 9.73 15.84
N VAL A 773 -9.89 9.54 16.32
CA VAL A 773 -10.65 8.30 16.11
C VAL A 773 -11.96 8.65 15.42
N PHE A 774 -12.13 8.18 14.19
CA PHE A 774 -13.31 8.43 13.37
C PHE A 774 -14.26 7.23 13.46
N TYR A 775 -15.56 7.53 13.52
CA TYR A 775 -16.64 6.56 13.48
C TYR A 775 -17.52 6.85 12.25
N VAL A 776 -17.55 5.93 11.30
CA VAL A 776 -18.22 6.10 10.00
C VAL A 776 -19.37 5.11 9.88
N ASP A 777 -20.59 5.60 9.65
CA ASP A 777 -21.76 4.76 9.45
C ASP A 777 -21.62 3.89 8.20
N GLU A 778 -21.94 2.59 8.30
CA GLU A 778 -21.77 1.66 7.16
C GLU A 778 -22.78 1.90 6.04
N ASP A 779 -23.99 2.38 6.37
CA ASP A 779 -25.06 2.58 5.40
C ASP A 779 -24.93 3.91 4.66
N SER A 780 -24.43 4.95 5.34
CA SER A 780 -24.33 6.29 4.76
C SER A 780 -22.92 6.70 4.30
N TRP A 781 -21.89 5.95 4.74
CA TRP A 781 -20.49 6.34 4.62
C TRP A 781 -20.16 7.72 5.20
N THR A 782 -20.97 8.22 6.13
CA THR A 782 -20.77 9.53 6.76
C THR A 782 -20.01 9.34 8.07
N VAL A 783 -18.98 10.15 8.29
CA VAL A 783 -18.37 10.30 9.62
C VAL A 783 -19.41 10.90 10.56
N VAL A 784 -19.83 10.18 11.60
CA VAL A 784 -20.87 10.62 12.55
C VAL A 784 -20.29 11.06 13.89
N MET A 785 -19.10 10.56 14.25
CA MET A 785 -18.42 10.97 15.48
C MET A 785 -16.90 11.00 15.28
N VAL A 786 -16.22 11.92 15.96
CA VAL A 786 -14.75 11.99 15.97
C VAL A 786 -14.23 12.32 17.36
N GLU A 787 -13.35 11.48 17.89
CA GLU A 787 -12.61 11.77 19.12
C GLU A 787 -11.23 12.33 18.77
N ASN A 788 -10.93 13.54 19.20
CA ASN A 788 -9.63 14.18 19.00
C ASN A 788 -8.85 14.18 20.30
N HIS A 789 -7.62 13.67 20.23
CA HIS A 789 -6.73 13.50 21.36
C HIS A 789 -5.51 14.42 21.24
N ASP A 790 -5.02 14.89 22.38
CA ASP A 790 -3.69 15.50 22.42
C ASP A 790 -2.58 14.44 22.26
N ARG A 791 -1.33 14.88 22.08
CA ARG A 791 -0.17 13.99 21.87
C ARG A 791 0.14 13.08 23.07
N LYS A 792 -0.44 13.34 24.24
CA LYS A 792 -0.33 12.46 25.42
C LYS A 792 -1.44 11.40 25.43
N GLY A 793 -2.32 11.40 24.43
CA GLY A 793 -3.44 10.49 24.31
C GLY A 793 -4.69 10.91 25.11
N ASN A 794 -4.69 12.08 25.73
CA ASN A 794 -5.85 12.55 26.48
C ASN A 794 -6.92 13.06 25.51
N LEU A 795 -8.19 12.78 25.82
CA LEU A 795 -9.32 13.37 25.10
C LEU A 795 -9.26 14.90 25.19
N TRP A 796 -9.49 15.57 24.07
CA TRP A 796 -9.57 17.02 24.00
C TRP A 796 -10.87 17.48 23.36
N ARG A 797 -11.10 17.17 22.08
CA ARG A 797 -12.32 17.59 21.38
C ARG A 797 -13.14 16.41 20.91
N PHE A 798 -14.45 16.56 20.96
CA PHE A 798 -15.40 15.57 20.46
C PHE A 798 -16.32 16.20 19.42
N GLN A 799 -16.35 15.64 18.22
CA GLN A 799 -17.30 16.01 17.17
C GLN A 799 -18.44 15.02 17.16
N GLU A 800 -19.68 15.52 17.17
CA GLU A 800 -20.90 14.75 17.12
C GLU A 800 -21.79 15.26 15.98
N GLY A 801 -21.90 14.48 14.92
CA GLY A 801 -22.70 14.81 13.73
C GLY A 801 -24.02 14.09 13.75
N HIS A 802 -25.11 14.83 13.95
CA HIS A 802 -26.47 14.28 14.02
C HIS A 802 -26.99 13.96 12.63
N LEU A 803 -26.98 12.68 12.26
CA LEU A 803 -27.29 12.27 10.88
C LEU A 803 -28.80 12.34 10.58
N VAL A 804 -29.12 12.94 9.44
CA VAL A 804 -30.46 13.02 8.85
C VAL A 804 -30.42 12.38 7.47
N ALA A 805 -31.32 11.41 7.22
CA ALA A 805 -31.54 10.89 5.88
C ALA A 805 -32.44 11.88 5.10
N GLU A 806 -31.86 12.56 4.13
CA GLU A 806 -32.54 13.52 3.25
C GLU A 806 -33.34 12.75 2.20
N TYR A 807 -34.47 12.17 2.60
CA TYR A 807 -35.28 11.26 1.76
C TYR A 807 -35.98 11.95 0.58
N ASP A 808 -35.97 13.29 0.52
CA ASP A 808 -36.44 14.06 -0.62
C ASP A 808 -35.50 13.96 -1.83
N VAL A 809 -34.19 13.84 -1.57
CA VAL A 809 -33.13 13.67 -2.58
C VAL A 809 -32.37 12.34 -2.48
N GLN A 810 -32.71 11.49 -1.51
CA GLN A 810 -32.03 10.23 -1.23
C GLN A 810 -30.53 10.44 -0.95
N ALA A 811 -30.24 11.25 0.06
CA ALA A 811 -28.89 11.51 0.54
C ALA A 811 -28.82 11.47 2.07
N ALA A 812 -27.64 11.71 2.64
CA ALA A 812 -27.44 11.82 4.08
C ALA A 812 -26.57 13.03 4.44
N TRP A 813 -26.97 13.75 5.47
CA TRP A 813 -26.26 14.93 5.99
C TRP A 813 -26.19 14.87 7.51
N THR A 814 -25.14 15.46 8.10
CA THR A 814 -25.07 15.70 9.55
C THR A 814 -25.55 17.11 9.85
N ARG A 815 -26.65 17.23 10.58
CA ARG A 815 -27.23 18.48 11.09
C ARG A 815 -28.10 18.22 12.34
N PRO A 816 -27.79 18.87 13.48
CA PRO A 816 -26.62 19.72 13.73
C PRO A 816 -25.29 18.94 13.79
N VAL A 817 -24.17 19.67 13.78
CA VAL A 817 -22.85 19.15 14.13
C VAL A 817 -22.35 19.92 15.36
N ILE A 818 -21.94 19.17 16.39
CA ILE A 818 -21.50 19.73 17.67
C ILE A 818 -20.03 19.39 17.90
N THR A 819 -19.23 20.39 18.21
CA THR A 819 -17.82 20.24 18.58
C THR A 819 -17.61 20.67 20.03
N TYR A 820 -17.47 19.70 20.92
CA TYR A 820 -17.20 19.92 22.34
C TYR A 820 -15.70 20.12 22.59
N ASP A 821 -15.34 21.11 23.40
CA ASP A 821 -14.05 21.15 24.10
C ASP A 821 -14.20 20.54 25.50
N LEU A 822 -13.71 19.31 25.66
CA LEU A 822 -13.84 18.54 26.90
C LEU A 822 -12.91 19.06 28.01
N LYS A 823 -11.97 19.96 27.71
CA LYS A 823 -11.10 20.60 28.71
C LYS A 823 -11.78 21.83 29.31
N ASP A 824 -12.35 22.67 28.45
CA ASP A 824 -12.89 23.97 28.86
C ASP A 824 -14.40 23.95 29.14
N GLY A 825 -15.13 22.92 28.68
CA GLY A 825 -16.57 22.78 28.91
C GLY A 825 -17.42 23.74 28.08
N ARG A 826 -16.88 24.21 26.97
CA ARG A 826 -17.54 25.03 25.93
C ARG A 826 -17.70 24.19 24.67
N TYR A 827 -18.63 24.56 23.80
CA TYR A 827 -18.82 23.86 22.53
C TYR A 827 -19.24 24.79 21.41
N PHE A 828 -19.02 24.32 20.19
CA PHE A 828 -19.45 24.98 18.97
C PHE A 828 -20.54 24.14 18.33
N ALA A 829 -21.70 24.73 18.09
CA ALA A 829 -22.80 24.13 17.37
C ALA A 829 -22.91 24.79 16.00
N ASN A 830 -22.75 24.02 14.92
CA ASN A 830 -22.97 24.50 13.55
C ASN A 830 -24.03 23.64 12.86
N ARG A 831 -24.48 24.09 11.69
CA ARG A 831 -25.62 23.49 10.96
C ARG A 831 -26.87 23.41 11.83
N LEU A 832 -27.17 24.50 12.56
CA LEU A 832 -28.44 24.65 13.25
C LEU A 832 -29.52 25.00 12.21
N PHE A 833 -30.57 24.17 12.13
CA PHE A 833 -31.60 24.23 11.08
C PHE A 833 -33.03 24.34 11.63
N ALA A 834 -33.24 24.40 12.96
CA ALA A 834 -34.58 24.44 13.51
C ALA A 834 -35.36 25.68 13.03
N GLU A 835 -34.66 26.80 12.83
CA GLU A 835 -35.20 28.07 12.33
C GLU A 835 -34.67 28.48 10.93
N SER A 836 -33.75 27.70 10.36
CA SER A 836 -33.15 28.01 9.04
C SER A 836 -33.94 27.40 7.88
N PRO A 837 -33.83 27.97 6.65
CA PRO A 837 -34.44 27.37 5.47
C PRO A 837 -33.98 25.92 5.22
N HIS A 838 -34.87 25.09 4.66
CA HIS A 838 -34.47 23.74 4.22
C HIS A 838 -33.41 23.84 3.11
N ILE A 839 -32.51 22.86 3.06
CA ILE A 839 -31.43 22.82 2.08
C ILE A 839 -32.02 22.81 0.66
N GLU A 840 -31.53 23.71 -0.19
CA GLU A 840 -31.95 23.78 -1.58
C GLU A 840 -31.09 22.86 -2.45
N TYR A 841 -31.74 21.91 -3.13
CA TYR A 841 -31.09 20.95 -4.00
C TYR A 841 -31.45 21.14 -5.47
N GLY A 842 -30.59 20.67 -6.37
CA GLY A 842 -30.89 20.59 -7.81
C GLY A 842 -30.87 21.96 -8.51
N LEU A 843 -30.14 22.91 -7.95
CA LEU A 843 -29.85 24.20 -8.56
C LEU A 843 -28.95 24.00 -9.79
N LYS A 844 -29.20 24.78 -10.84
CA LYS A 844 -28.37 24.78 -12.05
C LYS A 844 -27.17 25.70 -11.84
N PHE A 845 -26.06 25.16 -11.33
CA PHE A 845 -24.80 25.89 -11.25
C PHE A 845 -23.91 25.60 -12.45
N GLY A 846 -23.42 26.64 -13.12
CA GLY A 846 -22.34 26.49 -14.09
C GLY A 846 -20.99 26.43 -13.39
N THR A 847 -20.05 25.64 -13.91
CA THR A 847 -18.65 25.61 -13.39
C THR A 847 -17.99 26.99 -13.42
N ASN A 848 -18.37 27.84 -14.38
CA ASN A 848 -17.90 29.22 -14.51
C ASN A 848 -18.28 30.13 -13.31
N GLU A 849 -19.34 29.80 -12.55
CA GLU A 849 -19.71 30.55 -11.34
C GLU A 849 -18.69 30.36 -10.22
N PHE A 850 -17.96 29.25 -10.23
CA PHE A 850 -16.92 28.92 -9.26
C PHE A 850 -15.51 29.34 -9.73
N LEU A 851 -15.41 30.36 -10.57
CA LEU A 851 -14.12 30.94 -10.96
C LEU A 851 -13.81 32.20 -10.14
N PRO A 852 -12.54 32.48 -9.81
CA PRO A 852 -12.18 33.69 -9.05
C PRO A 852 -12.76 34.98 -9.64
N ALA A 853 -12.75 35.13 -10.96
CA ALA A 853 -13.31 36.30 -11.64
C ALA A 853 -14.83 36.42 -11.46
N ALA A 854 -15.57 35.30 -11.47
CA ALA A 854 -17.02 35.29 -11.27
C ALA A 854 -17.38 35.62 -9.83
N VAL A 855 -16.69 35.00 -8.86
CA VAL A 855 -16.87 35.29 -7.43
C VAL A 855 -16.57 36.76 -7.13
N ARG A 856 -15.46 37.30 -7.65
CA ARG A 856 -15.14 38.72 -7.52
C ARG A 856 -16.30 39.57 -8.07
N ARG A 857 -16.74 39.35 -9.31
CA ARG A 857 -17.83 40.13 -9.91
C ARG A 857 -19.14 40.08 -9.11
N THR A 858 -19.47 38.94 -8.51
CA THR A 858 -20.72 38.77 -7.76
C THR A 858 -20.68 39.37 -6.36
N TYR A 859 -19.52 39.33 -5.69
CA TYR A 859 -19.40 39.68 -4.27
C TYR A 859 -18.53 40.92 -3.98
N SER A 860 -17.79 41.45 -4.94
CA SER A 860 -17.12 42.76 -4.80
C SER A 860 -18.09 43.89 -5.11
N ARG A 861 -18.14 44.90 -4.25
CA ARG A 861 -18.83 46.16 -4.53
C ARG A 861 -17.87 47.21 -5.02
#